data_AF-A0A849MB48-F1
#
_entry.id   AF-A0A849MB48-F1
#
_cell.length_a   1.000
_cell.length_b   1.000
_cell.length_c   1.000
_cell.angle_alpha   90.00
_cell.angle_beta   90.00
_cell.angle_gamma   90.00
#
_symmetry.space_group_name_H-M   'P 1'
#
loop_
_entity.id
_entity.type
_entity.pdbx_description
1 polymer ?
#
loop_
_entity_poly.entity_id
_entity_poly.type
_entity_poly.pdbx_seq_one_letter_code
_entity_poly.pdbx_strand_id
1 'polypeptide(L)'
;MSLQDKIFKNFEGKVVRKDLTKTIKGNAVVPSYVLEYLLGQHCASFDQDIIDQGLVKVKSVIKDHFVHRDEAEYVKSTIKEKGEHRIIDKLTATLNEKKDIYEATFSNLGISKVQISSDLIKKHKRLLSGGGVWCIINMGYLASEESDSSPWIIDSLKPIQISSVDIEEFINLRVDFTKEEWVDLLISSMGLEPEHFNFRSKLLQIARLIPFCENNFNFIELGPKGTGKSHIFSELSPHGILVSGGDVSQAKLFVNNSNNKIGLVGFWDVITFDEFAGSTKKPDKKLVDIMKNYMANKSFSRGRDVLGATAAFAFVGNTEHAVPYMLKNSNLFDALPKAYYDSAFLDRLHLYIPGWEISKLRNEMFTDSYGFIVDYLAEILKEMRKEDYSSFAEKFVDLDSSLTTRDREGILKTFSGLAKILYPGGTISYEETIELIEFAMESRKRVKDQLIKMDDTFENVSFVYHDKRKNKEIRIETLENIKHLHIQPDDESEENADVENEPKKETFQAKPGQIILSDNQEGVSFKMLFAAYLKEATEIKLVDPYIRYPHQFRLLLEFCSLLAELKEEDQEINLEVISWNEPDEKLNESIENFKEVAESVFDLGIHMEYDMNPNVHDRSIRANNGWKIILGRGLDIYLKPEGRFNIADVMPEKRKCKACEITYIRQ
;
A
#
# COMPACT_ATOMS: atom_id res chain seq x y z
N MET A 1 21.87 -7.92 16.99
CA MET A 1 20.55 -7.83 17.65
C MET A 1 19.52 -8.11 16.59
N SER A 2 18.52 -8.96 16.82
CA SER A 2 17.49 -9.18 15.81
C SER A 2 16.60 -7.95 15.66
N LEU A 3 15.90 -7.80 14.53
CA LEU A 3 14.95 -6.71 14.34
C LEU A 3 13.87 -6.71 15.45
N GLN A 4 13.39 -7.89 15.84
CA GLN A 4 12.38 -8.04 16.89
C GLN A 4 12.86 -7.54 18.25
N ASP A 5 14.09 -7.91 18.66
CA ASP A 5 14.68 -7.43 19.92
C ASP A 5 14.79 -5.89 19.91
N LYS A 6 15.22 -5.34 18.77
CA LYS A 6 15.42 -3.90 18.58
C LYS A 6 14.10 -3.12 18.64
N ILE A 7 13.04 -3.67 18.03
CA ILE A 7 11.69 -3.11 18.08
C ILE A 7 11.21 -3.04 19.54
N PHE A 8 11.29 -4.15 20.27
CA PHE A 8 10.80 -4.23 21.64
C PHE A 8 11.58 -3.32 22.59
N LYS A 9 12.92 -3.28 22.46
CA LYS A 9 13.77 -2.42 23.31
C LYS A 9 13.45 -0.94 23.15
N ASN A 10 13.16 -0.49 21.93
CA ASN A 10 12.92 0.94 21.64
C ASN A 10 11.45 1.34 21.85
N PHE A 11 10.51 0.43 21.58
CA PHE A 11 9.07 0.74 21.56
C PHE A 11 8.28 -0.10 22.58
N GLU A 12 8.86 -0.35 23.75
CA GLU A 12 8.19 -1.08 24.84
C GLU A 12 6.82 -0.46 25.15
N GLY A 13 5.78 -1.29 25.24
CA GLY A 13 4.39 -0.87 25.47
C GLY A 13 3.71 -0.17 24.27
N LYS A 14 4.41 0.02 23.14
CA LYS A 14 3.89 0.63 21.90
C LYS A 14 3.78 -0.37 20.74
N VAL A 15 4.27 -1.60 20.94
CA VAL A 15 4.26 -2.69 19.97
C VAL A 15 3.57 -3.93 20.52
N VAL A 16 3.05 -4.76 19.63
CA VAL A 16 2.36 -6.01 19.96
C VAL A 16 2.64 -7.05 18.88
N ARG A 17 2.70 -8.33 19.27
CA ARG A 17 2.75 -9.45 18.32
C ARG A 17 1.43 -9.55 17.56
N LYS A 18 1.50 -9.55 16.23
CA LYS A 18 0.33 -9.39 15.36
C LYS A 18 -0.51 -10.66 15.22
N ASP A 19 0.08 -11.83 15.38
CA ASP A 19 -0.61 -13.14 15.40
C ASP A 19 -1.63 -13.27 16.53
N LEU A 20 -1.34 -12.71 17.71
CA LEU A 20 -2.17 -12.84 18.91
C LEU A 20 -3.60 -12.33 18.71
N THR A 21 -3.77 -11.32 17.86
CA THR A 21 -5.09 -10.79 17.51
C THR A 21 -5.98 -11.85 16.87
N LYS A 22 -5.44 -12.67 15.96
CA LYS A 22 -6.19 -13.74 15.27
C LYS A 22 -6.66 -14.80 16.27
N THR A 23 -5.80 -15.16 17.23
CA THR A 23 -6.09 -16.16 18.27
C THR A 23 -7.21 -15.74 19.22
N ILE A 24 -7.41 -14.43 19.43
CA ILE A 24 -8.47 -13.90 20.29
C ILE A 24 -9.74 -13.58 19.49
N LYS A 25 -9.61 -13.05 18.26
CA LYS A 25 -10.73 -12.55 17.48
C LYS A 25 -11.84 -13.58 17.32
N GLY A 26 -11.51 -14.86 17.11
CA GLY A 26 -12.46 -15.97 17.16
C GLY A 26 -13.81 -15.64 16.52
N ASN A 27 -14.90 -15.72 17.30
CA ASN A 27 -16.25 -15.26 16.92
C ASN A 27 -16.61 -13.86 17.47
N ALA A 28 -15.70 -13.21 18.20
CA ALA A 28 -15.98 -11.95 18.86
C ALA A 28 -15.93 -10.78 17.85
N VAL A 29 -17.02 -10.02 17.75
CA VAL A 29 -17.13 -8.85 16.84
C VAL A 29 -16.50 -7.61 17.49
N VAL A 30 -15.21 -7.73 17.84
CA VAL A 30 -14.42 -6.67 18.47
C VAL A 30 -13.45 -6.10 17.43
N PRO A 31 -13.37 -4.76 17.26
CA PRO A 31 -12.40 -4.16 16.34
C PRO A 31 -10.95 -4.52 16.70
N SER A 32 -10.09 -4.68 15.69
CA SER A 32 -8.73 -5.22 15.91
C SER A 32 -7.88 -4.29 16.77
N TYR A 33 -8.01 -2.97 16.63
CA TYR A 33 -7.31 -2.00 17.48
C TYR A 33 -7.70 -2.08 18.97
N VAL A 34 -8.93 -2.49 19.29
CA VAL A 34 -9.36 -2.71 20.68
C VAL A 34 -8.65 -3.94 21.26
N LEU A 35 -8.55 -5.01 20.47
CA LEU A 35 -7.82 -6.22 20.86
C LEU A 35 -6.34 -5.93 21.05
N GLU A 36 -5.71 -5.23 20.11
CA GLU A 36 -4.30 -4.84 20.19
C GLU A 36 -4.01 -3.97 21.41
N TYR A 37 -4.90 -3.05 21.78
CA TYR A 37 -4.74 -2.25 23.00
C TYR A 37 -4.75 -3.11 24.27
N LEU A 38 -5.68 -4.06 24.37
CA LEU A 38 -5.76 -4.97 25.53
C LEU A 38 -4.56 -5.93 25.57
N LEU A 39 -4.14 -6.42 24.41
CA LEU A 39 -2.94 -7.24 24.26
C LEU A 39 -1.68 -6.47 24.64
N GLY A 40 -1.53 -5.21 24.22
CA GLY A 40 -0.40 -4.35 24.59
C GLY A 40 -0.29 -4.12 26.11
N GLN A 41 -1.37 -4.22 26.87
CA GLN A 41 -1.35 -4.09 28.34
C GLN A 41 -1.03 -5.38 29.09
N HIS A 42 -1.23 -6.55 28.46
CA HIS A 42 -1.16 -7.84 29.15
C HIS A 42 -0.17 -8.83 28.54
N CYS A 43 0.30 -8.57 27.31
CA CYS A 43 1.20 -9.44 26.53
C CYS A 43 2.47 -8.71 26.06
N ALA A 44 2.89 -7.64 26.76
CA ALA A 44 4.12 -6.89 26.46
C ALA A 44 5.37 -7.60 27.01
N SER A 45 5.63 -8.84 26.59
CA SER A 45 6.80 -9.63 26.98
C SER A 45 7.24 -10.54 25.82
N PHE A 46 8.49 -11.00 25.85
CA PHE A 46 9.00 -12.09 24.99
C PHE A 46 8.85 -13.48 25.62
N ASP A 47 8.57 -13.54 26.92
CA ASP A 47 8.36 -14.79 27.63
C ASP A 47 7.00 -15.38 27.22
N GLN A 48 7.04 -16.56 26.60
CA GLN A 48 5.85 -17.23 26.10
C GLN A 48 4.86 -17.55 27.24
N ASP A 49 5.33 -17.84 28.46
CA ASP A 49 4.45 -18.11 29.59
C ASP A 49 3.71 -16.84 30.03
N ILE A 50 4.37 -15.68 29.98
CA ILE A 50 3.75 -14.38 30.28
C ILE A 50 2.72 -14.03 29.19
N ILE A 51 3.06 -14.26 27.92
CA ILE A 51 2.13 -14.04 26.80
C ILE A 51 0.89 -14.93 26.96
N ASP A 52 1.06 -16.21 27.26
CA ASP A 52 -0.06 -17.15 27.39
C ASP A 52 -0.99 -16.79 28.56
N GLN A 53 -0.43 -16.40 29.71
CA GLN A 53 -1.20 -15.86 30.83
C GLN A 53 -1.94 -14.57 30.45
N GLY A 54 -1.26 -13.67 29.73
CA GLY A 54 -1.83 -12.44 29.19
C GLY A 54 -3.01 -12.71 28.25
N LEU A 55 -2.88 -13.69 27.35
CA LEU A 55 -3.94 -14.11 26.43
C LEU A 55 -5.18 -14.61 27.17
N VAL A 56 -5.00 -15.46 28.20
CA VAL A 56 -6.12 -15.95 29.02
C VAL A 56 -6.85 -14.78 29.68
N LYS A 57 -6.10 -13.81 30.21
CA LYS A 57 -6.66 -12.61 30.84
C LYS A 57 -7.40 -11.71 29.85
N VAL A 58 -6.88 -11.51 28.64
CA VAL A 58 -7.57 -10.73 27.61
C VAL A 58 -8.86 -11.44 27.17
N LYS A 59 -8.82 -12.77 26.98
CA LYS A 59 -10.01 -13.56 26.66
C LYS A 59 -11.08 -13.46 27.73
N SER A 60 -10.71 -13.51 29.02
CA SER A 60 -11.68 -13.33 30.10
C SER A 60 -12.23 -11.90 30.14
N VAL A 61 -11.38 -10.88 29.92
CA VAL A 61 -11.84 -9.48 29.87
C VAL A 61 -12.87 -9.27 28.77
N ILE A 62 -12.64 -9.78 27.56
CA ILE A 62 -13.61 -9.68 26.46
C ILE A 62 -14.88 -10.44 26.80
N LYS A 63 -14.77 -11.70 27.24
CA LYS A 63 -15.94 -12.54 27.55
C LYS A 63 -16.83 -11.93 28.64
N ASP A 64 -16.24 -11.38 29.69
CA ASP A 64 -16.97 -10.96 30.89
C ASP A 64 -17.47 -9.51 30.81
N HIS A 65 -16.86 -8.67 29.96
CA HIS A 65 -17.15 -7.23 29.95
C HIS A 65 -17.58 -6.68 28.58
N PHE A 66 -17.29 -7.35 27.46
CA PHE A 66 -17.70 -6.85 26.15
C PHE A 66 -19.21 -6.97 25.97
N VAL A 67 -19.87 -5.85 25.63
CA VAL A 67 -21.32 -5.86 25.44
C VAL A 67 -21.65 -6.33 24.04
N HIS A 68 -22.21 -7.53 23.93
CA HIS A 68 -22.87 -8.00 22.71
C HIS A 68 -24.30 -7.45 22.63
N ARG A 69 -24.75 -7.04 21.44
CA ARG A 69 -26.04 -6.36 21.26
C ARG A 69 -27.24 -7.24 21.62
N ASP A 70 -27.13 -8.53 21.34
CA ASP A 70 -28.12 -9.57 21.68
C ASP A 70 -28.17 -9.88 23.17
N GLU A 71 -27.10 -9.61 23.92
CA GLU A 71 -27.02 -9.79 25.37
C GLU A 71 -27.24 -8.50 26.17
N ALA A 72 -27.55 -7.38 25.50
CA ALA A 72 -27.63 -6.06 26.13
C ALA A 72 -28.61 -6.01 27.32
N GLU A 73 -29.78 -6.65 27.23
CA GLU A 73 -30.74 -6.70 28.34
C GLU A 73 -30.25 -7.54 29.53
N TYR A 74 -29.49 -8.61 29.28
CA TYR A 74 -28.87 -9.40 30.34
C TYR A 74 -27.78 -8.59 31.08
N VAL A 75 -26.97 -7.83 30.34
CA VAL A 75 -25.96 -6.94 30.92
C VAL A 75 -26.63 -5.84 31.75
N LYS A 76 -27.72 -5.22 31.24
CA LYS A 76 -28.53 -4.24 32.01
C LYS A 76 -29.05 -4.83 33.31
N SER A 77 -29.62 -6.05 33.27
CA SER A 77 -30.08 -6.74 34.46
C SER A 77 -28.92 -7.00 35.44
N THR A 78 -27.76 -7.39 34.94
CA THR A 78 -26.57 -7.64 35.77
C THR A 78 -26.09 -6.38 36.48
N ILE A 79 -26.01 -5.25 35.77
CA ILE A 79 -25.66 -3.95 36.37
C ILE A 79 -26.69 -3.59 37.46
N LYS A 80 -27.99 -3.75 37.18
CA LYS A 80 -29.06 -3.43 38.13
C LYS A 80 -28.99 -4.28 39.41
N GLU A 81 -28.85 -5.61 39.27
CA GLU A 81 -28.86 -6.53 40.41
C GLU A 81 -27.57 -6.43 41.24
N LYS A 82 -26.42 -6.17 40.61
CA LYS A 82 -25.13 -6.01 41.30
C LYS A 82 -24.87 -4.58 41.79
N GLY A 83 -25.65 -3.60 41.32
CA GLY A 83 -25.45 -2.18 41.58
C GLY A 83 -24.37 -1.55 40.70
N GLU A 84 -23.26 -2.24 40.47
CA GLU A 84 -22.21 -1.84 39.52
C GLU A 84 -21.73 -3.01 38.65
N HIS A 85 -21.30 -2.69 37.43
CA HIS A 85 -20.63 -3.66 36.57
C HIS A 85 -19.75 -2.96 35.52
N ARG A 86 -18.56 -3.52 35.31
CA ARG A 86 -17.63 -3.05 34.29
C ARG A 86 -18.02 -3.59 32.93
N ILE A 87 -17.98 -2.73 31.91
CA ILE A 87 -18.32 -3.09 30.53
C ILE A 87 -17.32 -2.49 29.53
N ILE A 88 -17.29 -3.02 28.31
CA ILE A 88 -16.62 -2.47 27.14
C ILE A 88 -17.69 -2.17 26.08
N ASP A 89 -17.84 -0.89 25.75
CA ASP A 89 -18.82 -0.40 24.78
C ASP A 89 -18.30 0.84 24.05
N LYS A 90 -18.95 1.21 22.95
CA LYS A 90 -18.68 2.40 22.16
C LYS A 90 -19.63 3.53 22.53
N LEU A 91 -19.08 4.65 23.01
CA LEU A 91 -19.84 5.80 23.50
C LEU A 91 -19.69 7.03 22.62
N THR A 92 -20.79 7.73 22.40
CA THR A 92 -20.82 9.12 21.93
C THR A 92 -21.38 10.01 23.03
N ALA A 93 -20.99 11.28 23.06
CA ALA A 93 -21.54 12.28 23.97
C ALA A 93 -22.02 13.51 23.20
N THR A 94 -23.04 14.17 23.72
CA THR A 94 -23.59 15.42 23.19
C THR A 94 -23.97 16.36 24.33
N LEU A 95 -23.87 17.67 24.10
CA LEU A 95 -24.39 18.67 25.04
C LEU A 95 -25.91 18.77 24.90
N ASN A 96 -26.64 18.54 25.99
CA ASN A 96 -28.06 18.86 26.09
C ASN A 96 -28.19 20.31 26.57
N GLU A 97 -28.31 21.24 25.63
CA GLU A 97 -28.39 22.69 25.91
C GLU A 97 -29.60 23.09 26.79
N LYS A 98 -30.67 22.29 26.81
CA LYS A 98 -31.85 22.59 27.63
C LYS A 98 -31.63 22.28 29.11
N LYS A 99 -30.85 21.24 29.39
CA LYS A 99 -30.55 20.77 30.75
C LYS A 99 -29.16 21.22 31.23
N ASP A 100 -28.36 21.81 30.35
CA ASP A 100 -26.95 22.19 30.60
C ASP A 100 -26.09 21.01 31.12
N ILE A 101 -26.32 19.82 30.57
CA ILE A 101 -25.57 18.60 30.90
C ILE A 101 -25.05 17.92 29.64
N TYR A 102 -23.96 17.19 29.78
CA TYR A 102 -23.53 16.25 28.74
C TYR A 102 -24.24 14.91 28.92
N GLU A 103 -24.74 14.38 27.81
CA GLU A 103 -25.43 13.10 27.73
C GLU A 103 -24.66 12.15 26.81
N ALA A 104 -24.37 10.95 27.30
CA ALA A 104 -23.75 9.87 26.58
C ALA A 104 -24.78 8.87 26.02
N THR A 105 -24.45 8.30 24.87
CA THR A 105 -25.19 7.23 24.19
C THR A 105 -24.27 6.04 23.94
N PHE A 106 -24.73 4.85 24.33
CA PHE A 106 -24.00 3.60 24.25
C PHE A 106 -24.47 2.79 23.04
N SER A 107 -23.54 2.32 22.23
CA SER A 107 -23.85 1.71 20.93
C SER A 107 -24.32 0.27 21.04
N ASN A 108 -23.78 -0.52 21.98
CA ASN A 108 -24.10 -1.93 22.11
C ASN A 108 -25.08 -2.18 23.25
N LEU A 109 -24.89 -1.53 24.40
CA LEU A 109 -25.84 -1.58 25.51
C LEU A 109 -27.18 -0.91 25.16
N GLY A 110 -27.18 -0.01 24.17
CA GLY A 110 -28.41 0.60 23.64
C GLY A 110 -29.11 1.55 24.62
N ILE A 111 -28.36 2.11 25.57
CA ILE A 111 -28.86 3.16 26.48
C ILE A 111 -28.44 4.54 25.96
N SER A 112 -29.28 5.53 26.23
CA SER A 112 -29.06 6.93 25.84
C SER A 112 -29.40 7.87 26.99
N LYS A 113 -29.04 9.14 26.86
CA LYS A 113 -29.27 10.19 27.87
C LYS A 113 -28.59 9.89 29.22
N VAL A 114 -27.47 9.17 29.20
CA VAL A 114 -26.70 8.86 30.40
C VAL A 114 -25.84 10.08 30.75
N GLN A 115 -25.96 10.64 31.95
CA GLN A 115 -25.20 11.84 32.30
C GLN A 115 -23.70 11.54 32.37
N ILE A 116 -22.89 12.40 31.76
CA ILE A 116 -21.42 12.33 31.83
C ILE A 116 -20.85 13.65 32.35
N SER A 117 -19.84 13.58 33.21
CA SER A 117 -19.27 14.78 33.83
C SER A 117 -18.49 15.63 32.84
N SER A 118 -18.53 16.95 33.03
CA SER A 118 -17.79 17.91 32.20
C SER A 118 -16.28 17.69 32.24
N ASP A 119 -15.73 17.18 33.34
CA ASP A 119 -14.30 16.88 33.46
C ASP A 119 -13.88 15.69 32.59
N LEU A 120 -14.70 14.63 32.54
CA LEU A 120 -14.48 13.51 31.63
C LEU A 120 -14.53 13.98 30.16
N ILE A 121 -15.47 14.86 29.81
CA ILE A 121 -15.56 15.43 28.46
C ILE A 121 -14.36 16.31 28.12
N LYS A 122 -13.91 17.17 29.05
CA LYS A 122 -12.71 18.01 28.84
C LYS A 122 -11.47 17.16 28.62
N LYS A 123 -11.33 16.05 29.36
CA LYS A 123 -10.24 15.09 29.22
C LYS A 123 -10.34 14.26 27.94
N HIS A 124 -11.56 13.91 27.51
CA HIS A 124 -11.83 13.01 26.40
C HIS A 124 -12.75 13.66 25.36
N LYS A 125 -12.29 14.77 24.76
CA LYS A 125 -13.07 15.59 23.81
C LYS A 125 -13.65 14.81 22.63
N ARG A 126 -13.00 13.69 22.24
CA ARG A 126 -13.44 12.82 21.14
C ARG A 126 -14.81 12.18 21.35
N LEU A 127 -15.27 12.07 22.59
CA LEU A 127 -16.63 11.61 22.86
C LEU A 127 -17.67 12.52 22.16
N LEU A 128 -17.36 13.80 21.93
CA LEU A 128 -18.22 14.76 21.24
C LEU A 128 -18.18 14.67 19.70
N SER A 129 -17.28 13.88 19.12
CA SER A 129 -17.04 13.84 17.66
C SER A 129 -18.08 13.03 16.87
N GLY A 130 -19.12 12.50 17.52
CA GLY A 130 -20.22 11.76 16.87
C GLY A 130 -19.88 10.36 16.33
N GLY A 131 -18.60 10.06 16.06
CA GLY A 131 -18.13 8.75 15.58
C GLY A 131 -18.08 7.65 16.65
N GLY A 132 -18.08 8.05 17.92
CA GLY A 132 -18.06 7.20 19.10
C GLY A 132 -16.69 6.63 19.43
N VAL A 133 -16.38 6.50 20.72
CA VAL A 133 -15.10 6.02 21.24
C VAL A 133 -15.33 4.75 22.05
N TRP A 134 -14.56 3.70 21.76
CA TRP A 134 -14.56 2.50 22.59
C TRP A 134 -13.95 2.79 23.94
N CYS A 135 -14.68 2.47 24.99
CA CYS A 135 -14.26 2.72 26.36
C CYS A 135 -14.45 1.45 27.19
N ILE A 136 -13.63 1.35 28.23
CA ILE A 136 -13.91 0.54 29.40
C ILE A 136 -14.65 1.44 30.37
N ILE A 137 -15.85 1.04 30.78
CA ILE A 137 -16.75 1.84 31.62
C ILE A 137 -17.09 1.04 32.87
N ASN A 138 -17.05 1.66 34.05
CA ASN A 138 -17.76 1.11 35.20
C ASN A 138 -19.15 1.75 35.24
N MET A 139 -20.18 0.94 35.03
CA MET A 139 -21.57 1.37 35.01
C MET A 139 -22.19 1.11 36.37
N GLY A 140 -22.83 2.14 36.91
CA GLY A 140 -23.70 2.05 38.07
C GLY A 140 -25.17 2.10 37.65
N TYR A 141 -26.03 1.55 38.50
CA TYR A 141 -27.48 1.73 38.41
C TYR A 141 -28.03 2.26 39.74
N LEU A 142 -28.65 3.43 39.68
CA LEU A 142 -29.35 4.03 40.81
C LEU A 142 -30.76 4.38 40.38
N ALA A 143 -31.75 3.71 40.99
CA ALA A 143 -33.14 4.03 40.74
C ALA A 143 -33.43 5.46 41.16
N SER A 144 -33.90 6.28 40.23
CA SER A 144 -34.35 7.64 40.49
C SER A 144 -35.87 7.70 40.46
N GLU A 145 -36.47 8.45 41.38
CA GLU A 145 -37.91 8.73 41.40
C GLU A 145 -38.29 9.85 40.41
N GLU A 146 -37.30 10.59 39.88
CA GLU A 146 -37.52 11.64 38.88
C GLU A 146 -37.64 11.07 37.46
N SER A 147 -38.79 11.33 36.82
CA SER A 147 -39.15 10.76 35.51
C SER A 147 -38.25 11.18 34.34
N ASP A 148 -37.42 12.21 34.50
CA ASP A 148 -36.58 12.78 33.44
C ASP A 148 -35.06 12.58 33.67
N SER A 149 -34.69 11.79 34.68
CA SER A 149 -33.30 11.42 34.98
C SER A 149 -33.01 9.98 34.55
N SER A 150 -31.86 9.75 33.91
CA SER A 150 -31.46 8.40 33.53
C SER A 150 -30.99 7.65 34.80
N PRO A 151 -31.48 6.43 35.07
CA PRO A 151 -31.06 5.65 36.24
C PRO A 151 -29.63 5.08 36.09
N TRP A 152 -29.02 5.27 34.91
CA TRP A 152 -27.69 4.80 34.59
C TRP A 152 -26.64 5.86 34.95
N ILE A 153 -25.58 5.44 35.64
CA ILE A 153 -24.49 6.31 36.08
C ILE A 153 -23.18 5.78 35.48
N ILE A 154 -22.33 6.71 35.02
CA ILE A 154 -20.96 6.41 34.63
C ILE A 154 -20.05 6.74 35.81
N ASP A 155 -19.63 5.72 36.55
CA ASP A 155 -18.74 5.91 37.71
C ASP A 155 -17.31 6.21 37.27
N SER A 156 -16.85 5.46 36.26
CA SER A 156 -15.57 5.74 35.61
C SER A 156 -15.59 5.36 34.14
N LEU A 157 -14.82 6.09 33.35
CA LEU A 157 -14.69 5.88 31.92
C LEU A 157 -13.22 6.01 31.54
N LYS A 158 -12.71 4.98 30.86
CA LYS A 158 -11.36 4.96 30.29
C LYS A 158 -11.45 4.61 28.81
N PRO A 159 -11.15 5.54 27.88
CA PRO A 159 -11.07 5.21 26.47
C PRO A 159 -10.01 4.14 26.21
N ILE A 160 -10.31 3.22 25.30
CA ILE A 160 -9.38 2.22 24.76
C ILE A 160 -8.56 2.91 23.68
N GLN A 161 -7.76 3.87 24.13
CA GLN A 161 -6.88 4.68 23.31
C GLN A 161 -5.58 4.96 24.08
N ILE A 162 -4.50 5.20 23.36
CA ILE A 162 -3.24 5.69 23.90
C ILE A 162 -3.45 7.16 24.26
N SER A 163 -3.19 7.49 25.52
CA SER A 163 -3.57 8.77 26.15
C SER A 163 -2.93 9.99 25.47
N SER A 164 -1.73 9.81 24.94
CA SER A 164 -0.93 10.82 24.25
C SER A 164 0.25 10.13 23.57
N VAL A 165 0.60 10.56 22.37
CA VAL A 165 1.85 10.18 21.70
C VAL A 165 2.88 11.29 21.84
N ASP A 166 4.14 10.90 22.04
CA ASP A 166 5.29 11.79 22.02
C ASP A 166 5.98 11.65 20.64
N ILE A 167 5.82 12.67 19.80
CA ILE A 167 6.40 12.68 18.45
C ILE A 167 7.91 12.87 18.49
N GLU A 168 8.42 13.66 19.44
CA GLU A 168 9.87 13.87 19.57
C GLU A 168 10.55 12.55 19.97
N GLU A 169 9.95 11.81 20.91
CA GLU A 169 10.40 10.46 21.26
C GLU A 169 10.36 9.52 20.03
N PHE A 170 9.26 9.51 19.27
CA PHE A 170 9.13 8.68 18.07
C PHE A 170 10.21 8.98 17.01
N ILE A 171 10.46 10.27 16.75
CA ILE A 171 11.49 10.72 15.82
C ILE A 171 12.89 10.32 16.30
N ASN A 172 13.19 10.47 17.59
CA ASN A 172 14.48 10.09 18.14
C ASN A 172 14.71 8.58 18.06
N LEU A 173 13.70 7.77 18.41
CA LEU A 173 13.77 6.31 18.33
C LEU A 173 13.89 5.81 16.88
N ARG A 174 13.29 6.51 15.91
CA ARG A 174 13.41 6.19 14.48
C ARG A 174 14.86 6.19 14.01
N VAL A 175 15.73 7.04 14.56
CA VAL A 175 17.14 7.17 14.16
C VAL A 175 17.91 5.87 14.37
N ASP A 176 17.50 5.05 15.34
CA ASP A 176 18.19 3.80 15.63
C ASP A 176 17.96 2.73 14.54
N PHE A 177 17.00 2.88 13.63
CA PHE A 177 16.63 1.89 12.59
C PHE A 177 17.19 2.24 11.21
N THR A 178 17.63 1.23 10.46
CA THR A 178 17.89 1.42 9.02
C THR A 178 16.59 1.63 8.26
N LYS A 179 16.69 2.06 7.00
CA LYS A 179 15.53 2.20 6.11
C LYS A 179 14.79 0.88 5.96
N GLU A 180 15.49 -0.21 5.71
CA GLU A 180 14.92 -1.55 5.51
C GLU A 180 14.22 -2.04 6.77
N GLU A 181 14.88 -1.96 7.92
CA GLU A 181 14.31 -2.33 9.22
C GLU A 181 13.05 -1.53 9.56
N TRP A 182 13.05 -0.23 9.25
CA TRP A 182 11.92 0.64 9.51
C TRP A 182 10.73 0.33 8.61
N VAL A 183 10.98 0.14 7.32
CA VAL A 183 9.95 -0.25 6.34
C VAL A 183 9.37 -1.61 6.74
N ASP A 184 10.20 -2.56 7.16
CA ASP A 184 9.74 -3.87 7.62
C ASP A 184 8.87 -3.76 8.87
N LEU A 185 9.25 -2.94 9.85
CA LEU A 185 8.43 -2.65 11.02
C LEU A 185 7.08 -2.03 10.63
N LEU A 186 7.03 -1.10 9.68
CA LEU A 186 5.77 -0.51 9.20
C LEU A 186 4.87 -1.57 8.53
N ILE A 187 5.45 -2.42 7.69
CA ILE A 187 4.72 -3.51 7.02
C ILE A 187 4.19 -4.53 8.05
N SER A 188 5.00 -4.90 9.04
CA SER A 188 4.56 -5.72 10.15
C SER A 188 3.47 -5.04 10.98
N SER A 189 3.54 -3.71 11.16
CA SER A 189 2.51 -2.92 11.85
C SER A 189 1.15 -2.96 11.14
N MET A 190 1.18 -3.06 9.81
CA MET A 190 0.00 -3.30 8.96
C MET A 190 -0.48 -4.77 8.98
N GLY A 191 0.22 -5.66 9.70
CA GLY A 191 -0.11 -7.08 9.84
C GLY A 191 0.43 -7.97 8.71
N LEU A 192 1.33 -7.45 7.87
CA LEU A 192 1.87 -8.15 6.70
C LEU A 192 3.31 -8.63 6.95
N GLU A 193 3.69 -9.75 6.34
CA GLU A 193 5.02 -10.36 6.48
C GLU A 193 6.01 -9.74 5.47
N PRO A 194 7.02 -8.96 5.91
CA PRO A 194 7.85 -8.18 5.00
C PRO A 194 8.65 -9.01 3.96
N GLU A 195 9.02 -10.25 4.28
CA GLU A 195 9.81 -11.11 3.38
C GLU A 195 9.09 -11.45 2.07
N HIS A 196 7.75 -11.35 2.05
CA HIS A 196 6.95 -11.62 0.86
C HIS A 196 6.83 -10.44 -0.11
N PHE A 197 7.42 -9.29 0.21
CA PHE A 197 7.29 -8.07 -0.58
C PHE A 197 8.65 -7.52 -0.98
N ASN A 198 8.80 -7.16 -2.26
CA ASN A 198 9.89 -6.27 -2.68
C ASN A 198 9.60 -4.83 -2.22
N PHE A 199 10.60 -3.95 -2.35
CA PHE A 199 10.49 -2.58 -1.86
C PHE A 199 9.31 -1.83 -2.49
N ARG A 200 9.09 -1.94 -3.80
CA ARG A 200 7.94 -1.32 -4.48
C ARG A 200 6.60 -1.80 -3.90
N SER A 201 6.45 -3.09 -3.66
CA SER A 201 5.23 -3.64 -3.08
C SER A 201 5.01 -3.17 -1.63
N LYS A 202 6.09 -3.00 -0.85
CA LYS A 202 6.02 -2.39 0.49
C LYS A 202 5.59 -0.92 0.39
N LEU A 203 6.14 -0.17 -0.56
CA LEU A 203 5.79 1.24 -0.78
C LEU A 203 4.32 1.42 -1.19
N LEU A 204 3.78 0.53 -2.05
CA LEU A 204 2.35 0.51 -2.39
C LEU A 204 1.44 0.27 -1.17
N GLN A 205 1.86 -0.60 -0.23
CA GLN A 205 1.13 -0.80 1.03
C GLN A 205 1.21 0.45 1.90
N ILE A 206 2.41 0.99 2.11
CA ILE A 206 2.64 2.19 2.94
C ILE A 206 1.90 3.42 2.37
N ALA A 207 1.80 3.55 1.06
CA ALA A 207 1.06 4.64 0.42
C ALA A 207 -0.43 4.68 0.81
N ARG A 208 -1.02 3.54 1.22
CA ARG A 208 -2.38 3.49 1.75
C ARG A 208 -2.52 4.18 3.13
N LEU A 209 -1.42 4.46 3.81
CA LEU A 209 -1.39 5.21 5.07
C LEU A 209 -1.35 6.74 4.86
N ILE A 210 -1.01 7.21 3.66
CA ILE A 210 -0.90 8.65 3.35
C ILE A 210 -2.19 9.43 3.69
N PRO A 211 -3.41 8.95 3.39
CA PRO A 211 -4.64 9.66 3.78
C PRO A 211 -4.74 9.97 5.27
N PHE A 212 -4.16 9.11 6.14
CA PHE A 212 -4.12 9.34 7.58
C PHE A 212 -3.04 10.35 7.97
N CYS A 213 -1.96 10.46 7.20
CA CYS A 213 -0.82 11.34 7.46
C CYS A 213 -0.91 12.72 6.79
N GLU A 214 -1.75 12.88 5.77
CA GLU A 214 -1.88 14.11 4.98
C GLU A 214 -3.28 14.73 5.02
N ASN A 215 -3.32 16.05 5.16
CA ASN A 215 -4.57 16.80 5.20
C ASN A 215 -5.19 16.93 3.81
N ASN A 216 -6.49 16.62 3.70
CA ASN A 216 -7.25 16.71 2.45
C ASN A 216 -6.53 15.99 1.30
N PHE A 217 -6.13 14.75 1.55
CA PHE A 217 -5.48 13.90 0.57
C PHE A 217 -6.52 13.02 -0.15
N ASN A 218 -6.75 13.31 -1.42
CA ASN A 218 -7.63 12.56 -2.31
C ASN A 218 -6.88 11.37 -2.95
N PHE A 219 -7.27 10.16 -2.55
CA PHE A 219 -6.65 8.89 -2.90
C PHE A 219 -7.64 8.03 -3.67
N ILE A 220 -7.18 7.30 -4.70
CA ILE A 220 -7.96 6.23 -5.32
C ILE A 220 -7.14 4.94 -5.46
N GLU A 221 -7.77 3.80 -5.20
CA GLU A 221 -7.25 2.48 -5.51
C GLU A 221 -8.29 1.65 -6.27
N LEU A 222 -7.94 1.25 -7.49
CA LEU A 222 -8.74 0.31 -8.28
C LEU A 222 -7.89 -0.91 -8.62
N GLY A 223 -8.45 -2.11 -8.44
CA GLY A 223 -7.76 -3.34 -8.78
C GLY A 223 -8.56 -4.60 -8.43
N PRO A 224 -7.99 -5.80 -8.59
CA PRO A 224 -8.67 -7.06 -8.34
C PRO A 224 -9.13 -7.23 -6.88
N LYS A 225 -10.12 -8.11 -6.67
CA LYS A 225 -10.61 -8.48 -5.34
C LYS A 225 -9.52 -9.22 -4.54
N GLY A 226 -9.55 -9.08 -3.21
CA GLY A 226 -8.68 -9.83 -2.30
C GLY A 226 -7.32 -9.18 -1.99
N THR A 227 -7.15 -7.89 -2.25
CA THR A 227 -5.88 -7.15 -2.02
C THR A 227 -5.86 -6.34 -0.71
N GLY A 228 -6.87 -6.51 0.16
CA GLY A 228 -6.94 -5.85 1.47
C GLY A 228 -7.37 -4.37 1.46
N LYS A 229 -7.86 -3.85 0.32
CA LYS A 229 -8.18 -2.42 0.11
C LYS A 229 -9.06 -1.81 1.21
N SER A 230 -10.22 -2.42 1.46
CA SER A 230 -11.20 -1.92 2.43
C SER A 230 -10.73 -2.13 3.87
N HIS A 231 -10.02 -3.24 4.13
CA HIS A 231 -9.58 -3.64 5.46
C HIS A 231 -8.65 -2.61 6.11
N ILE A 232 -7.72 -2.06 5.34
CA ILE A 232 -6.74 -1.07 5.83
C ILE A 232 -7.45 0.18 6.37
N PHE A 233 -8.43 0.69 5.63
CA PHE A 233 -9.13 1.91 6.03
C PHE A 233 -10.15 1.71 7.16
N SER A 234 -10.58 0.48 7.42
CA SER A 234 -11.50 0.16 8.51
C SER A 234 -10.82 -0.27 9.80
N GLU A 235 -9.63 -0.88 9.73
CA GLU A 235 -9.01 -1.56 10.87
C GLU A 235 -7.67 -0.97 11.34
N LEU A 236 -6.96 -0.19 10.50
CA LEU A 236 -5.64 0.36 10.85
C LEU A 236 -5.69 1.77 11.47
N SER A 237 -6.87 2.33 11.71
CA SER A 237 -6.97 3.62 12.40
C SER A 237 -8.38 3.86 12.97
N PRO A 238 -8.51 4.36 14.20
CA PRO A 238 -9.77 4.87 14.72
C PRO A 238 -10.17 6.23 14.13
N HIS A 239 -9.32 6.86 13.31
CA HIS A 239 -9.59 8.15 12.65
C HIS A 239 -10.19 8.02 11.25
N GLY A 240 -10.39 6.78 10.79
CA GLY A 240 -11.03 6.45 9.53
C GLY A 240 -12.47 6.01 9.70
N ILE A 241 -13.34 6.40 8.75
CA ILE A 241 -14.66 5.80 8.59
C ILE A 241 -14.82 5.25 7.18
N LEU A 242 -15.39 4.05 7.09
CA LEU A 242 -15.75 3.41 5.83
C LEU A 242 -17.24 3.59 5.56
N VAL A 243 -17.56 4.04 4.35
CA VAL A 243 -18.92 4.23 3.85
C VAL A 243 -19.08 3.53 2.50
N SER A 244 -20.25 2.93 2.25
CA SER A 244 -20.61 2.39 0.94
C SER A 244 -20.71 3.53 -0.08
N GLY A 245 -19.98 3.44 -1.20
CA GLY A 245 -19.93 4.49 -2.23
C GLY A 245 -21.29 4.82 -2.89
N GLY A 246 -22.31 3.96 -2.74
CA GLY A 246 -23.65 4.21 -3.27
C GLY A 246 -24.61 4.92 -2.31
N ASP A 247 -24.32 4.93 -1.01
CA ASP A 247 -25.28 5.29 0.05
C ASP A 247 -24.95 6.60 0.79
N VAL A 248 -24.01 7.38 0.26
CA VAL A 248 -23.58 8.64 0.89
C VAL A 248 -24.41 9.80 0.33
N SER A 249 -25.14 10.48 1.21
CA SER A 249 -25.86 11.72 0.89
C SER A 249 -25.04 12.95 1.26
N GLN A 250 -25.36 14.09 0.65
CA GLN A 250 -24.79 15.40 1.00
C GLN A 250 -24.92 15.71 2.51
N ALA A 251 -26.08 15.39 3.10
CA ALA A 251 -26.34 15.63 4.51
C ALA A 251 -25.44 14.80 5.43
N LYS A 252 -25.16 13.55 5.04
CA LYS A 252 -24.28 12.66 5.80
C LYS A 252 -22.82 13.10 5.67
N LEU A 253 -22.38 13.50 4.48
CA LEU A 253 -20.99 13.83 4.24
C LEU A 253 -20.60 15.24 4.73
N PHE A 254 -21.40 16.27 4.43
CA PHE A 254 -21.02 17.67 4.62
C PHE A 254 -21.84 18.41 5.68
N VAL A 255 -23.12 18.66 5.42
CA VAL A 255 -24.00 19.34 6.37
C VAL A 255 -25.44 18.97 6.11
N ASN A 256 -26.16 18.69 7.19
CA ASN A 256 -27.60 18.54 7.12
C ASN A 256 -28.27 19.91 7.32
N ASN A 257 -28.85 20.43 6.24
CA ASN A 257 -29.50 21.76 6.24
C ASN A 257 -30.74 21.85 7.15
N SER A 258 -31.37 20.72 7.53
CA SER A 258 -32.57 20.71 8.37
C SER A 258 -32.27 20.95 9.86
N ASN A 259 -31.14 20.44 10.35
CA ASN A 259 -30.76 20.50 11.76
C ASN A 259 -29.38 21.13 11.99
N ASN A 260 -28.76 21.67 10.93
CA ASN A 260 -27.49 22.38 10.97
C ASN A 260 -26.28 21.56 11.47
N LYS A 261 -26.40 20.23 11.53
CA LYS A 261 -25.29 19.36 11.96
C LYS A 261 -24.28 19.16 10.84
N ILE A 262 -23.00 19.31 11.18
CA ILE A 262 -21.88 18.98 10.31
C ILE A 262 -21.90 17.46 10.06
N GLY A 263 -21.54 17.06 8.84
CA GLY A 263 -21.43 15.68 8.42
C GLY A 263 -20.05 15.09 8.74
N LEU A 264 -19.76 13.93 8.15
CA LEU A 264 -18.54 13.16 8.44
C LEU A 264 -17.24 13.97 8.26
N VAL A 265 -17.16 14.89 7.28
CA VAL A 265 -15.93 15.66 7.00
C VAL A 265 -15.46 16.53 8.16
N GLY A 266 -16.35 16.89 9.09
CA GLY A 266 -15.99 17.70 10.25
C GLY A 266 -15.42 16.90 11.43
N PHE A 267 -15.48 15.56 11.39
CA PHE A 267 -15.18 14.72 12.55
C PHE A 267 -14.14 13.64 12.30
N TRP A 268 -13.93 13.26 11.04
CA TRP A 268 -13.04 12.16 10.65
C TRP A 268 -11.83 12.69 9.89
N ASP A 269 -10.66 12.09 10.11
CA ASP A 269 -9.45 12.47 9.37
C ASP A 269 -9.44 11.82 7.98
N VAL A 270 -10.05 10.63 7.85
CA VAL A 270 -10.16 9.90 6.58
C VAL A 270 -11.59 9.37 6.40
N ILE A 271 -12.16 9.62 5.23
CA ILE A 271 -13.44 9.08 4.81
C ILE A 271 -13.20 8.19 3.59
N THR A 272 -13.50 6.91 3.75
CA THR A 272 -13.26 5.89 2.73
C THR A 272 -14.56 5.47 2.08
N PHE A 273 -14.62 5.60 0.77
CA PHE A 273 -15.72 5.16 -0.06
C PHE A 273 -15.40 3.77 -0.59
N ASP A 274 -16.00 2.75 0.03
CA ASP A 274 -15.84 1.36 -0.38
C ASP A 274 -16.82 0.99 -1.49
N GLU A 275 -16.43 0.00 -2.30
CA GLU A 275 -17.10 -0.35 -3.54
C GLU A 275 -17.41 0.88 -4.40
N PHE A 276 -16.47 1.82 -4.47
CA PHE A 276 -16.69 3.07 -5.18
C PHE A 276 -16.94 2.85 -6.68
N ALA A 277 -16.33 1.80 -7.23
CA ALA A 277 -16.61 1.31 -8.58
C ALA A 277 -17.99 0.63 -8.67
N GLY A 278 -18.67 0.85 -9.79
CA GLY A 278 -19.98 0.29 -10.11
C GLY A 278 -20.79 1.25 -10.98
N SER A 279 -20.76 1.05 -12.29
CA SER A 279 -21.41 1.91 -13.29
C SER A 279 -22.93 2.05 -13.10
N THR A 280 -23.57 1.12 -12.40
CA THR A 280 -25.01 1.13 -12.07
C THR A 280 -25.37 2.08 -10.92
N LYS A 281 -24.41 2.51 -10.10
CA LYS A 281 -24.65 3.43 -8.98
C LYS A 281 -24.97 4.83 -9.52
N LYS A 282 -25.93 5.52 -8.89
CA LYS A 282 -26.40 6.85 -9.30
C LYS A 282 -26.31 7.84 -8.14
N PRO A 283 -25.10 8.30 -7.77
CA PRO A 283 -24.94 9.31 -6.75
C PRO A 283 -25.48 10.66 -7.24
N ASP A 284 -25.85 11.53 -6.29
CA ASP A 284 -26.38 12.85 -6.59
C ASP A 284 -25.28 13.73 -7.21
N LYS A 285 -25.54 14.32 -8.39
CA LYS A 285 -24.59 15.23 -9.05
C LYS A 285 -24.22 16.43 -8.18
N LYS A 286 -25.17 16.93 -7.37
CA LYS A 286 -24.90 18.03 -6.42
C LYS A 286 -23.86 17.64 -5.37
N LEU A 287 -23.87 16.39 -4.92
CA LEU A 287 -22.85 15.88 -3.99
C LEU A 287 -21.47 15.97 -4.64
N VAL A 288 -21.34 15.50 -5.88
CA VAL A 288 -20.06 15.50 -6.61
C VAL A 288 -19.53 16.92 -6.77
N ASP A 289 -20.38 17.90 -7.11
CA ASP A 289 -19.95 19.29 -7.27
C ASP A 289 -19.45 19.91 -5.95
N ILE A 290 -20.09 19.56 -4.82
CA ILE A 290 -19.60 19.97 -3.48
C ILE A 290 -18.27 19.28 -3.16
N MET A 291 -18.13 18.00 -3.49
CA MET A 291 -16.87 17.27 -3.32
C MET A 291 -15.75 17.91 -4.14
N LYS A 292 -15.99 18.31 -5.39
CA LYS A 292 -14.99 19.03 -6.21
C LYS A 292 -14.49 20.29 -5.51
N ASN A 293 -15.42 21.10 -4.97
CA ASN A 293 -15.03 22.31 -4.25
C ASN A 293 -14.19 21.97 -3.01
N TYR A 294 -14.67 21.03 -2.20
CA TYR A 294 -13.98 20.59 -0.99
C TYR A 294 -12.59 20.00 -1.25
N MET A 295 -12.46 19.15 -2.25
CA MET A 295 -11.20 18.49 -2.63
C MET A 295 -10.14 19.47 -3.13
N ALA A 296 -10.54 20.65 -3.63
CA ALA A 296 -9.63 21.70 -4.07
C ALA A 296 -9.35 22.74 -2.98
N ASN A 297 -10.37 23.13 -2.23
CA ASN A 297 -10.32 24.32 -1.35
C ASN A 297 -10.37 23.98 0.14
N LYS A 298 -10.40 22.69 0.51
CA LYS A 298 -10.55 22.23 1.91
C LYS A 298 -11.78 22.81 2.62
N SER A 299 -12.78 23.23 1.84
CA SER A 299 -13.93 23.96 2.35
C SER A 299 -15.20 23.66 1.58
N PHE A 300 -16.34 23.84 2.25
CA PHE A 300 -17.65 23.64 1.67
C PHE A 300 -18.62 24.71 2.17
N SER A 301 -19.59 25.06 1.32
CA SER A 301 -20.56 26.10 1.64
C SER A 301 -21.72 25.55 2.46
N ARG A 302 -22.08 26.29 3.51
CA ARG A 302 -23.27 26.11 4.34
C ARG A 302 -24.13 27.38 4.23
N GLY A 303 -25.05 27.40 3.28
CA GLY A 303 -25.86 28.60 3.02
C GLY A 303 -24.97 29.77 2.58
N ARG A 304 -24.78 30.77 3.46
CA ARG A 304 -23.88 31.93 3.23
C ARG A 304 -22.48 31.78 3.84
N ASP A 305 -22.28 30.82 4.73
CA ASP A 305 -21.00 30.63 5.44
C ASP A 305 -20.14 29.57 4.75
N VAL A 306 -18.82 29.73 4.80
CA VAL A 306 -17.84 28.76 4.29
C VAL A 306 -17.20 28.05 5.49
N LEU A 307 -17.30 26.73 5.54
CA LEU A 307 -16.70 25.91 6.58
C LEU A 307 -15.47 25.19 6.04
N GLY A 308 -14.37 25.24 6.79
CA GLY A 308 -13.16 24.47 6.49
C GLY A 308 -13.18 23.09 7.15
N ALA A 309 -12.57 22.11 6.50
CA ALA A 309 -12.33 20.77 7.05
C ALA A 309 -11.06 20.17 6.43
N THR A 310 -10.44 19.22 7.14
CA THR A 310 -9.14 18.63 6.77
C THR A 310 -9.22 17.16 6.36
N ALA A 311 -10.40 16.55 6.39
CA ALA A 311 -10.62 15.14 6.06
C ALA A 311 -10.08 14.78 4.66
N ALA A 312 -9.35 13.68 4.57
CA ALA A 312 -8.91 13.04 3.34
C ALA A 312 -10.02 12.14 2.77
N PHE A 313 -10.06 11.97 1.45
CA PHE A 313 -10.97 11.05 0.78
C PHE A 313 -10.20 9.90 0.16
N ALA A 314 -10.58 8.67 0.51
CA ALA A 314 -10.04 7.45 -0.08
C ALA A 314 -11.13 6.72 -0.86
N PHE A 315 -10.95 6.53 -2.16
CA PHE A 315 -11.88 5.83 -3.02
C PHE A 315 -11.32 4.44 -3.33
N VAL A 316 -12.01 3.38 -2.93
CA VAL A 316 -11.54 2.01 -3.18
C VAL A 316 -12.58 1.23 -4.00
N GLY A 317 -12.11 0.55 -5.04
CA GLY A 317 -12.99 -0.14 -5.97
C GLY A 317 -12.29 -1.25 -6.75
N ASN A 318 -13.05 -1.90 -7.62
CA ASN A 318 -12.52 -2.90 -8.54
C ASN A 318 -12.49 -2.36 -9.96
N THR A 319 -11.53 -2.84 -10.75
CA THR A 319 -11.51 -2.58 -12.20
C THR A 319 -12.57 -3.43 -12.90
N GLU A 320 -13.17 -2.91 -13.97
CA GLU A 320 -14.21 -3.61 -14.74
C GLU A 320 -13.59 -4.66 -15.67
N HIS A 321 -12.46 -4.31 -16.30
CA HIS A 321 -11.78 -5.12 -17.28
C HIS A 321 -10.30 -5.32 -16.91
N ALA A 322 -9.60 -6.16 -17.68
CA ALA A 322 -8.15 -6.27 -17.58
C ALA A 322 -7.49 -4.96 -18.03
N VAL A 323 -6.36 -4.60 -17.39
CA VAL A 323 -5.59 -3.37 -17.71
C VAL A 323 -5.29 -3.21 -19.20
N PRO A 324 -4.81 -4.24 -19.94
CA PRO A 324 -4.61 -4.15 -21.39
C PRO A 324 -5.83 -3.67 -22.17
N TYR A 325 -7.02 -4.16 -21.79
CA TYR A 325 -8.26 -3.83 -22.45
C TYR A 325 -8.64 -2.37 -22.17
N MET A 326 -8.55 -1.94 -20.91
CA MET A 326 -8.89 -0.57 -20.50
C MET A 326 -7.97 0.44 -21.17
N LEU A 327 -6.66 0.18 -21.25
CA LEU A 327 -5.71 1.12 -21.86
C LEU A 327 -5.95 1.33 -23.36
N LYS A 328 -6.46 0.30 -24.05
CA LYS A 328 -6.73 0.33 -25.50
C LYS A 328 -8.13 0.83 -25.85
N ASN A 329 -9.14 0.41 -25.11
CA ASN A 329 -10.55 0.59 -25.49
C ASN A 329 -11.31 1.60 -24.62
N SER A 330 -10.78 1.96 -23.45
CA SER A 330 -11.41 2.93 -22.54
C SER A 330 -10.34 3.69 -21.74
N ASN A 331 -10.32 3.54 -20.41
CA ASN A 331 -9.32 4.08 -19.50
C ASN A 331 -9.44 3.40 -18.12
N LEU A 332 -8.54 3.73 -17.21
CA LEU A 332 -8.47 3.12 -15.87
C LEU A 332 -9.60 3.55 -14.91
N PHE A 333 -10.47 4.49 -15.30
CA PHE A 333 -11.63 4.97 -14.52
C PHE A 333 -12.98 4.46 -15.05
N ASP A 334 -12.99 3.61 -16.08
CA ASP A 334 -14.19 3.09 -16.75
C ASP A 334 -15.19 2.41 -15.80
N ALA A 335 -14.70 1.84 -14.69
CA ALA A 335 -15.53 1.20 -13.67
C ALA A 335 -16.32 2.18 -12.80
N LEU A 336 -16.06 3.49 -12.88
CA LEU A 336 -16.66 4.48 -11.99
C LEU A 336 -18.13 4.79 -12.34
N PRO A 337 -18.96 5.16 -11.34
CA PRO A 337 -20.31 5.66 -11.61
C PRO A 337 -20.29 6.91 -12.47
N LYS A 338 -21.28 7.07 -13.36
CA LYS A 338 -21.34 8.19 -14.34
C LYS A 338 -21.20 9.59 -13.73
N ALA A 339 -21.65 9.79 -12.50
CA ALA A 339 -21.55 11.09 -11.84
C ALA A 339 -20.13 11.39 -11.32
N TYR A 340 -19.33 10.37 -11.02
CA TYR A 340 -17.91 10.49 -10.63
C TYR A 340 -16.96 10.38 -11.82
N TYR A 341 -17.42 9.84 -12.94
CA TYR A 341 -16.72 9.84 -14.22
C TYR A 341 -16.74 11.25 -14.85
N ASP A 342 -16.00 12.16 -14.22
CA ASP A 342 -15.96 13.59 -14.53
C ASP A 342 -14.50 14.05 -14.41
N SER A 343 -13.96 14.60 -15.51
CA SER A 343 -12.54 14.96 -15.61
C SER A 343 -12.14 15.98 -14.53
N ALA A 344 -12.99 16.96 -14.21
CA ALA A 344 -12.72 17.92 -13.15
C ALA A 344 -12.71 17.27 -11.74
N PHE A 345 -13.56 16.29 -11.46
CA PHE A 345 -13.51 15.54 -10.21
C PHE A 345 -12.22 14.71 -10.11
N LEU A 346 -11.91 13.96 -11.15
CA LEU A 346 -10.77 13.04 -11.18
C LEU A 346 -9.42 13.77 -11.16
N ASP A 347 -9.34 14.96 -11.75
CA ASP A 347 -8.15 15.82 -11.72
C ASP A 347 -7.76 16.28 -10.30
N ARG A 348 -8.66 16.16 -9.33
CA ARG A 348 -8.39 16.48 -7.91
C ARG A 348 -7.86 15.27 -7.12
N LEU A 349 -7.71 14.10 -7.74
CA LEU A 349 -7.05 12.95 -7.13
C LEU A 349 -5.54 13.16 -7.09
N HIS A 350 -4.91 13.05 -5.92
CA HIS A 350 -3.46 13.21 -5.81
C HIS A 350 -2.71 11.92 -6.18
N LEU A 351 -3.29 10.76 -5.88
CA LEU A 351 -2.66 9.45 -6.00
C LEU A 351 -3.63 8.41 -6.55
N TYR A 352 -3.20 7.68 -7.59
CA TYR A 352 -3.83 6.44 -8.05
C TYR A 352 -2.92 5.25 -7.72
N ILE A 353 -3.38 4.36 -6.84
CA ILE A 353 -2.71 3.08 -6.58
C ILE A 353 -3.17 2.03 -7.60
N PRO A 354 -2.23 1.44 -8.37
CA PRO A 354 -2.52 0.35 -9.30
C PRO A 354 -2.76 -0.93 -8.53
N GLY A 355 -4.00 -1.20 -8.12
CA GLY A 355 -4.32 -2.35 -7.27
C GLY A 355 -4.01 -3.71 -7.92
N TRP A 356 -3.77 -3.77 -9.23
CA TRP A 356 -3.30 -4.97 -9.94
C TRP A 356 -1.82 -5.30 -9.69
N GLU A 357 -1.03 -4.34 -9.23
CA GLU A 357 0.35 -4.60 -8.80
C GLU A 357 0.40 -5.27 -7.43
N ILE A 358 -0.64 -5.05 -6.60
CA ILE A 358 -0.74 -5.59 -5.24
C ILE A 358 -1.18 -7.05 -5.29
N SER A 359 -0.35 -7.92 -4.72
CA SER A 359 -0.62 -9.35 -4.57
C SER A 359 -1.91 -9.63 -3.81
N LYS A 360 -2.58 -10.73 -4.17
CA LYS A 360 -3.72 -11.21 -3.39
C LYS A 360 -3.24 -11.72 -2.05
N LEU A 361 -3.88 -11.26 -0.97
CA LEU A 361 -3.50 -11.63 0.39
C LEU A 361 -3.83 -13.12 0.64
N ARG A 362 -2.81 -13.86 1.07
CA ARG A 362 -2.88 -15.26 1.48
C ARG A 362 -2.48 -15.39 2.95
N ASN A 363 -2.86 -16.50 3.60
CA ASN A 363 -2.59 -16.68 5.03
C ASN A 363 -1.10 -16.58 5.39
N GLU A 364 -0.21 -17.07 4.52
CA GLU A 364 1.25 -16.99 4.67
C GLU A 364 1.80 -15.56 4.60
N MET A 365 1.05 -14.60 4.04
CA MET A 365 1.49 -13.22 3.90
C MET A 365 1.21 -12.34 5.12
N PHE A 366 0.60 -12.91 6.17
CA PHE A 366 0.38 -12.21 7.42
C PHE A 366 1.47 -12.55 8.42
N THR A 367 1.95 -11.54 9.12
CA THR A 367 3.08 -11.69 10.05
C THR A 367 2.66 -12.19 11.42
N ASP A 368 3.58 -12.91 12.06
CA ASP A 368 3.51 -13.28 13.48
C ASP A 368 4.47 -12.45 14.35
N SER A 369 5.15 -11.48 13.73
CA SER A 369 6.14 -10.59 14.35
C SER A 369 5.50 -9.45 15.14
N TYR A 370 6.33 -8.72 15.90
CA TYR A 370 5.93 -7.46 16.53
C TYR A 370 5.74 -6.35 15.48
N GLY A 371 4.68 -5.58 15.65
CA GLY A 371 4.47 -4.31 14.97
C GLY A 371 3.85 -3.30 15.93
N PHE A 372 3.79 -2.02 15.52
CA PHE A 372 3.13 -0.99 16.31
C PHE A 372 1.69 -1.36 16.61
N ILE A 373 1.25 -1.04 17.82
CA ILE A 373 -0.18 -1.07 18.17
C ILE A 373 -0.88 -0.10 17.21
N VAL A 374 -1.97 -0.54 16.59
CA VAL A 374 -2.70 0.23 15.56
C VAL A 374 -3.01 1.66 16.02
N ASP A 375 -3.50 1.80 17.25
CA ASP A 375 -3.85 3.11 17.81
C ASP A 375 -2.62 4.01 18.01
N TYR A 376 -1.46 3.43 18.35
CA TYR A 376 -0.21 4.19 18.49
C TYR A 376 0.19 4.79 17.15
N LEU A 377 0.28 3.95 16.12
CA LEU A 377 0.64 4.40 14.78
C LEU A 377 -0.37 5.41 14.24
N ALA A 378 -1.67 5.18 14.47
CA ALA A 378 -2.72 6.10 14.02
C ALA A 378 -2.63 7.49 14.67
N GLU A 379 -2.30 7.58 15.96
CA GLU A 379 -2.06 8.87 16.63
C GLU A 379 -0.80 9.56 16.10
N ILE A 380 0.28 8.82 15.84
CA ILE A 380 1.49 9.36 15.21
C ILE A 380 1.15 9.96 13.84
N LEU A 381 0.50 9.19 12.96
CA LEU A 381 0.13 9.65 11.62
C LEU A 381 -0.77 10.89 11.68
N LYS A 382 -1.72 10.92 12.62
CA LYS A 382 -2.60 12.08 12.85
C LYS A 382 -1.81 13.33 13.24
N GLU A 383 -0.86 13.19 14.15
CA GLU A 383 -0.05 14.33 14.61
C GLU A 383 0.88 14.83 13.49
N MET A 384 1.44 13.92 12.69
CA MET A 384 2.22 14.25 11.48
C MET A 384 1.42 15.02 10.42
N ARG A 385 0.08 15.08 10.48
CA ARG A 385 -0.73 15.94 9.59
C ARG A 385 -0.46 17.43 9.78
N LYS A 386 0.13 17.83 10.91
CA LYS A 386 0.49 19.23 11.21
C LYS A 386 1.76 19.67 10.47
N GLU A 387 2.60 18.71 10.09
CA GLU A 387 3.84 18.94 9.37
C GLU A 387 3.63 18.89 7.85
N ASP A 388 4.42 19.68 7.12
CA ASP A 388 4.43 19.76 5.65
C ASP A 388 5.86 19.55 5.12
N TYR A 389 6.07 18.44 4.40
CA TYR A 389 7.38 18.05 3.84
C TYR A 389 7.43 18.24 2.32
N SER A 390 6.44 18.90 1.72
CA SER A 390 6.31 19.08 0.27
C SER A 390 7.56 19.75 -0.35
N SER A 391 8.17 20.70 0.35
CA SER A 391 9.34 21.44 -0.13
C SER A 391 10.66 20.67 -0.08
N PHE A 392 10.72 19.50 0.55
CA PHE A 392 12.00 18.78 0.69
C PHE A 392 12.49 18.23 -0.65
N ALA A 393 11.59 17.85 -1.56
CA ALA A 393 11.93 17.40 -2.91
C ALA A 393 12.66 18.49 -3.72
N GLU A 394 12.28 19.76 -3.53
CA GLU A 394 12.83 20.90 -4.27
C GLU A 394 14.33 21.11 -4.02
N LYS A 395 14.89 20.53 -2.96
CA LYS A 395 16.34 20.56 -2.69
C LYS A 395 17.15 19.83 -3.76
N PHE A 396 16.57 18.78 -4.35
CA PHE A 396 17.28 17.86 -5.25
C PHE A 396 16.69 17.81 -6.65
N VAL A 397 15.44 18.24 -6.82
CA VAL A 397 14.68 18.07 -8.06
C VAL A 397 13.93 19.34 -8.44
N ASP A 398 13.91 19.67 -9.72
CA ASP A 398 12.97 20.64 -10.31
C ASP A 398 11.97 19.91 -11.22
N LEU A 399 10.66 20.06 -10.93
CA LEU A 399 9.59 19.48 -11.74
C LEU A 399 9.33 20.30 -13.00
N ASP A 400 9.11 19.63 -14.14
CA ASP A 400 8.94 20.28 -15.45
C ASP A 400 7.86 21.38 -15.46
N SER A 401 8.19 22.49 -16.12
CA SER A 401 7.37 23.71 -16.13
C SER A 401 5.96 23.53 -16.72
N SER A 402 5.74 22.52 -17.58
CA SER A 402 4.42 22.22 -18.16
C SER A 402 3.45 21.61 -17.16
N LEU A 403 3.91 21.02 -16.05
CA LEU A 403 3.03 20.42 -15.04
C LEU A 403 2.12 21.47 -14.41
N THR A 404 0.81 21.20 -14.45
CA THR A 404 -0.20 22.11 -13.87
C THR A 404 -0.04 22.21 -12.36
N THR A 405 -0.66 23.24 -11.76
CA THR A 405 -0.67 23.40 -10.29
C THR A 405 -1.24 22.16 -9.58
N ARG A 406 -2.26 21.51 -10.15
CA ARG A 406 -2.86 20.30 -9.58
C ARG A 406 -1.95 19.08 -9.71
N ASP A 407 -1.21 18.97 -10.82
CA ASP A 407 -0.21 17.93 -11.00
C ASP A 407 0.90 18.07 -9.95
N ARG A 408 1.43 19.28 -9.79
CA ARG A 408 2.44 19.60 -8.77
C ARG A 408 1.92 19.34 -7.36
N GLU A 409 0.71 19.77 -7.03
CA GLU A 409 0.11 19.52 -5.72
C GLU A 409 -0.07 18.02 -5.45
N GLY A 410 -0.52 17.23 -6.44
CA GLY A 410 -0.67 15.79 -6.32
C GLY A 410 0.66 15.07 -6.06
N ILE A 411 1.70 15.44 -6.82
CA ILE A 411 3.06 14.90 -6.68
C ILE A 411 3.62 15.25 -5.30
N LEU A 412 3.63 16.53 -4.94
CA LEU A 412 4.29 17.00 -3.72
C LEU A 412 3.57 16.54 -2.45
N LYS A 413 2.23 16.48 -2.44
CA LYS A 413 1.49 15.88 -1.31
C LYS A 413 1.75 14.39 -1.15
N THR A 414 1.87 13.66 -2.26
CA THR A 414 2.19 12.21 -2.22
C THR A 414 3.59 12.00 -1.68
N PHE A 415 4.56 12.78 -2.15
CA PHE A 415 5.92 12.80 -1.63
C PHE A 415 5.94 13.15 -0.13
N SER A 416 5.29 14.24 0.28
CA SER A 416 5.21 14.68 1.68
C SER A 416 4.62 13.59 2.59
N GLY A 417 3.53 12.94 2.16
CA GLY A 417 2.93 11.84 2.90
C GLY A 417 3.88 10.67 3.13
N LEU A 418 4.57 10.21 2.08
CA LEU A 418 5.56 9.13 2.19
C LEU A 418 6.76 9.56 3.05
N ALA A 419 7.25 10.77 2.86
CA ALA A 419 8.36 11.34 3.60
C ALA A 419 8.07 11.39 5.11
N LYS A 420 6.87 11.82 5.51
CA LYS A 420 6.46 11.85 6.93
C LYS A 420 6.34 10.46 7.55
N ILE A 421 5.96 9.44 6.77
CA ILE A 421 5.83 8.07 7.27
C ILE A 421 7.21 7.37 7.40
N LEU A 422 8.07 7.53 6.40
CA LEU A 422 9.36 6.84 6.33
C LEU A 422 10.49 7.58 7.06
N TYR A 423 10.44 8.91 7.05
CA TYR A 423 11.46 9.82 7.58
C TYR A 423 10.81 10.93 8.44
N PRO A 424 10.12 10.56 9.53
CA PRO A 424 9.36 11.51 10.37
C PRO A 424 10.20 12.63 11.00
N GLY A 425 11.54 12.51 11.03
CA GLY A 425 12.44 13.56 11.48
C GLY A 425 12.84 14.58 10.41
N GLY A 426 12.35 14.43 9.18
CA GLY A 426 12.59 15.33 8.05
C GLY A 426 13.99 15.32 7.46
N THR A 427 14.86 14.41 7.91
CA THR A 427 16.17 14.18 7.30
C THR A 427 16.04 13.07 6.26
N ILE A 428 16.17 13.44 4.97
CA ILE A 428 16.02 12.55 3.83
C ILE A 428 17.22 12.75 2.92
N SER A 429 17.88 11.65 2.54
CA SER A 429 19.00 11.69 1.60
C SER A 429 18.54 12.00 0.17
N TYR A 430 19.50 12.26 -0.72
CA TYR A 430 19.21 12.44 -2.13
C TYR A 430 18.59 11.18 -2.74
N GLU A 431 19.19 10.01 -2.49
CA GLU A 431 18.74 8.73 -3.05
C GLU A 431 17.32 8.38 -2.61
N GLU A 432 17.01 8.61 -1.32
CA GLU A 432 15.66 8.41 -0.78
C GLU A 432 14.66 9.43 -1.34
N THR A 433 15.08 10.67 -1.56
CA THR A 433 14.21 11.70 -2.18
C THR A 433 13.83 11.31 -3.60
N ILE A 434 14.80 10.86 -4.40
CA ILE A 434 14.57 10.42 -5.78
C ILE A 434 13.58 9.25 -5.81
N GLU A 435 13.76 8.26 -4.94
CA GLU A 435 12.86 7.10 -4.87
C GLU A 435 11.40 7.50 -4.57
N LEU A 436 11.19 8.42 -3.62
CA LEU A 436 9.84 8.86 -3.26
C LEU A 436 9.20 9.77 -4.32
N ILE A 437 9.98 10.65 -4.95
CA ILE A 437 9.45 11.57 -5.97
C ILE A 437 9.07 10.83 -7.25
N GLU A 438 9.86 9.84 -7.67
CA GLU A 438 9.55 9.01 -8.84
C GLU A 438 8.25 8.24 -8.65
N PHE A 439 8.05 7.63 -7.48
CA PHE A 439 6.78 6.97 -7.14
C PHE A 439 5.59 7.94 -7.14
N ALA A 440 5.78 9.15 -6.59
CA ALA A 440 4.75 10.19 -6.56
C ALA A 440 4.39 10.70 -7.97
N MET A 441 5.39 10.91 -8.82
CA MET A 441 5.21 11.30 -10.22
C MET A 441 4.51 10.22 -11.03
N GLU A 442 4.94 8.95 -10.92
CA GLU A 442 4.30 7.82 -11.59
C GLU A 442 2.81 7.72 -11.22
N SER A 443 2.53 7.86 -9.93
CA SER A 443 1.19 7.82 -9.36
C SER A 443 0.27 8.92 -9.88
N ARG A 444 0.79 10.15 -10.01
CA ARG A 444 0.02 11.29 -10.55
C ARG A 444 -0.10 11.21 -12.07
N LYS A 445 0.94 10.77 -12.77
CA LYS A 445 0.93 10.54 -14.21
C LYS A 445 -0.21 9.59 -14.61
N ARG A 446 -0.40 8.52 -13.85
CA ARG A 446 -1.50 7.56 -14.07
C ARG A 446 -2.87 8.24 -14.10
N VAL A 447 -3.11 9.22 -13.23
CA VAL A 447 -4.34 10.04 -13.25
C VAL A 447 -4.39 10.90 -14.51
N LYS A 448 -3.34 11.69 -14.76
CA LYS A 448 -3.31 12.65 -15.88
C LYS A 448 -3.44 11.99 -17.24
N ASP A 449 -2.76 10.87 -17.47
CA ASP A 449 -2.84 10.11 -18.72
C ASP A 449 -4.27 9.64 -19.00
N GLN A 450 -5.05 9.28 -17.97
CA GLN A 450 -6.45 8.91 -18.16
C GLN A 450 -7.32 10.12 -18.45
N LEU A 451 -7.04 11.28 -17.84
CA LEU A 451 -7.78 12.52 -18.09
C LEU A 451 -7.63 12.96 -19.55
N ILE A 452 -6.42 12.90 -20.10
CA ILE A 452 -6.15 13.22 -21.51
C ILE A 452 -6.93 12.27 -22.44
N LYS A 453 -7.07 10.98 -22.08
CA LYS A 453 -7.90 10.02 -22.83
C LYS A 453 -9.41 10.31 -22.72
N MET A 454 -9.86 10.90 -21.61
CA MET A 454 -11.26 11.16 -21.34
C MET A 454 -11.75 12.49 -21.91
N ASP A 455 -10.87 13.49 -22.00
CA ASP A 455 -11.19 14.88 -22.27
C ASP A 455 -10.01 15.53 -23.02
N ASP A 456 -10.22 15.81 -24.31
CA ASP A 456 -9.22 16.35 -25.24
C ASP A 456 -8.85 17.81 -24.95
N THR A 457 -9.54 18.46 -24.01
CA THR A 457 -9.22 19.82 -23.55
C THR A 457 -8.04 19.89 -22.59
N PHE A 458 -7.58 18.74 -22.08
CA PHE A 458 -6.42 18.69 -21.20
C PHE A 458 -5.12 18.89 -21.97
N GLU A 459 -4.30 19.82 -21.50
CA GLU A 459 -2.95 20.04 -22.04
C GLU A 459 -2.09 18.79 -21.85
N ASN A 460 -1.33 18.46 -22.89
CA ASN A 460 -0.24 17.50 -22.82
C ASN A 460 0.87 18.10 -21.96
N VAL A 461 1.17 17.45 -20.84
CA VAL A 461 2.21 17.85 -19.89
C VAL A 461 3.27 16.78 -19.84
N SER A 462 4.52 17.20 -19.63
CA SER A 462 5.66 16.30 -19.53
C SER A 462 5.89 15.91 -18.07
N PHE A 463 5.77 14.62 -17.76
CA PHE A 463 6.17 14.07 -16.46
C PHE A 463 7.68 13.82 -16.45
N VAL A 464 8.43 14.92 -16.47
CA VAL A 464 9.88 14.96 -16.40
C VAL A 464 10.30 15.76 -15.18
N TYR A 465 11.43 15.38 -14.59
CA TYR A 465 12.08 16.19 -13.58
C TYR A 465 13.56 16.37 -13.89
N HIS A 466 14.11 17.53 -13.54
CA HIS A 466 15.54 17.80 -13.60
C HIS A 466 16.19 17.39 -12.28
N ASP A 467 17.12 16.45 -12.37
CA ASP A 467 17.94 16.03 -11.24
C ASP A 467 19.11 17.01 -11.06
N LYS A 468 19.10 17.78 -9.97
CA LYS A 468 20.11 18.81 -9.70
C LYS A 468 21.51 18.26 -9.48
N ARG A 469 21.63 17.01 -9.00
CA ARG A 469 22.91 16.37 -8.68
C ARG A 469 23.52 15.73 -9.92
N LYS A 470 22.72 15.03 -10.73
CA LYS A 470 23.17 14.40 -11.99
C LYS A 470 23.16 15.37 -13.16
N ASN A 471 22.48 16.51 -13.03
CA ASN A 471 22.22 17.48 -14.09
C ASN A 471 21.63 16.80 -15.35
N LYS A 472 20.68 15.89 -15.16
CA LYS A 472 19.98 15.15 -16.23
C LYS A 472 18.47 15.29 -16.03
N GLU A 473 17.75 15.38 -17.13
CA GLU A 473 16.29 15.25 -17.14
C GLU A 473 15.90 13.76 -17.13
N ILE A 474 14.97 13.40 -16.25
CA ILE A 474 14.50 12.03 -16.07
C ILE A 474 13.00 12.01 -16.36
N ARG A 475 12.61 11.21 -17.35
CA ARG A 475 11.21 10.99 -17.75
C ARG A 475 10.61 9.85 -16.94
N ILE A 476 9.41 10.06 -16.43
CA ILE A 476 8.66 9.07 -15.66
C ILE A 476 7.53 8.48 -16.49
N GLU A 477 7.44 7.15 -16.47
CA GLU A 477 6.39 6.40 -17.15
C GLU A 477 5.79 5.34 -16.21
N THR A 478 4.52 5.02 -16.43
CA THR A 478 3.78 4.01 -15.65
C THR A 478 4.11 2.60 -16.16
N LEU A 479 4.18 1.63 -15.25
CA LEU A 479 4.52 0.25 -15.62
C LEU A 479 3.55 -0.35 -16.64
N GLU A 480 2.27 0.00 -16.56
CA GLU A 480 1.28 -0.48 -17.52
C GLU A 480 1.49 0.11 -18.92
N ASN A 481 1.93 1.36 -19.06
CA ASN A 481 2.26 1.95 -20.36
C ASN A 481 3.58 1.38 -20.91
N ILE A 482 4.61 1.18 -20.08
CA ILE A 482 5.87 0.53 -20.50
C ILE A 482 5.57 -0.84 -21.12
N LYS A 483 4.71 -1.62 -20.46
CA LYS A 483 4.28 -2.94 -20.95
C LYS A 483 3.47 -2.88 -22.24
N HIS A 484 2.55 -1.91 -22.37
CA HIS A 484 1.58 -1.87 -23.46
C HIS A 484 2.04 -1.12 -24.71
N LEU A 485 2.90 -0.12 -24.53
CA LEU A 485 3.39 0.74 -25.58
C LEU A 485 4.86 0.45 -25.95
N HIS A 486 5.52 -0.47 -25.21
CA HIS A 486 6.95 -0.80 -25.38
C HIS A 486 7.86 0.43 -25.33
N ILE A 487 7.49 1.46 -24.57
CA ILE A 487 8.27 2.70 -24.44
C ILE A 487 9.47 2.41 -23.53
N GLN A 488 10.70 2.57 -24.03
CA GLN A 488 11.88 2.64 -23.17
C GLN A 488 12.02 4.07 -22.61
N PRO A 489 12.35 4.24 -21.31
CA PRO A 489 12.44 5.57 -20.69
C PRO A 489 13.49 6.51 -21.31
N ASP A 490 14.49 5.98 -22.02
CA ASP A 490 15.59 6.73 -22.64
C ASP A 490 15.49 6.86 -24.18
N ASP A 491 14.37 6.50 -24.82
CA ASP A 491 14.19 6.74 -26.27
C ASP A 491 13.98 8.24 -26.54
N GLU A 492 15.08 8.98 -26.79
CA GLU A 492 15.10 10.39 -27.19
C GLU A 492 14.47 10.69 -28.58
N SER A 493 13.78 9.73 -29.22
CA SER A 493 13.26 9.91 -30.58
C SER A 493 11.77 10.27 -30.62
N GLU A 494 11.53 11.56 -30.89
CA GLU A 494 10.41 12.15 -31.64
C GLU A 494 8.97 11.81 -31.20
N GLU A 495 8.45 12.65 -30.28
CA GLU A 495 7.02 12.93 -30.17
C GLU A 495 6.54 13.66 -31.43
N ASN A 496 6.23 12.92 -32.50
CA ASN A 496 5.29 13.30 -33.56
C ASN A 496 5.02 12.07 -34.44
N ALA A 497 4.19 11.15 -33.96
CA ALA A 497 3.57 10.15 -34.81
C ALA A 497 2.09 10.04 -34.45
N ASP A 498 1.25 10.47 -35.39
CA ASP A 498 -0.18 10.22 -35.40
C ASP A 498 -0.49 8.76 -35.04
N VAL A 499 -1.57 8.60 -34.28
CA VAL A 499 -2.07 7.33 -33.75
C VAL A 499 -2.60 6.45 -34.90
N GLU A 500 -1.71 5.69 -35.55
CA GLU A 500 -2.11 4.53 -36.36
C GLU A 500 -1.86 3.22 -35.59
N ASN A 501 -2.97 2.56 -35.26
CA ASN A 501 -3.08 1.26 -34.59
C ASN A 501 -2.67 0.11 -35.54
N GLU A 502 -1.39 -0.01 -35.87
CA GLU A 502 -0.84 -1.28 -36.39
C GLU A 502 0.22 -1.84 -35.41
N PRO A 503 0.17 -3.15 -35.08
CA PRO A 503 1.25 -3.78 -34.34
C PRO A 503 2.52 -3.76 -35.20
N LYS A 504 3.43 -2.82 -34.93
CA LYS A 504 4.76 -2.77 -35.56
C LYS A 504 5.43 -4.14 -35.34
N LYS A 505 5.72 -4.83 -36.44
CA LYS A 505 6.55 -6.05 -36.44
C LYS A 505 7.89 -5.73 -35.76
N GLU A 506 8.25 -6.53 -34.77
CA GLU A 506 9.46 -6.43 -33.98
C GLU A 506 10.72 -6.48 -34.87
N THR A 507 11.38 -5.34 -35.06
CA THR A 507 12.77 -5.28 -35.54
C THR A 507 13.62 -4.67 -34.45
N PHE A 508 13.94 -5.46 -33.42
CA PHE A 508 14.92 -5.08 -32.41
C PHE A 508 16.31 -5.00 -33.08
N GLN A 509 16.81 -3.79 -33.29
CA GLN A 509 18.21 -3.57 -33.70
C GLN A 509 19.10 -3.56 -32.47
N ALA A 510 20.17 -4.38 -32.47
CA ALA A 510 21.13 -4.40 -31.39
C ALA A 510 21.96 -3.10 -31.35
N LYS A 511 21.89 -2.37 -30.24
CA LYS A 511 22.66 -1.15 -30.00
C LYS A 511 23.29 -1.20 -28.60
N PRO A 512 24.48 -0.62 -28.39
CA PRO A 512 25.02 -0.48 -27.04
C PRO A 512 24.09 0.40 -26.23
N GLY A 513 23.96 0.11 -24.94
CA GLY A 513 23.04 0.83 -24.07
C GLY A 513 22.78 0.10 -22.77
N GLN A 514 21.82 0.61 -22.02
CA GLN A 514 21.43 0.10 -20.72
C GLN A 514 19.91 0.01 -20.66
N ILE A 515 19.41 -1.09 -20.10
CA ILE A 515 18.00 -1.24 -19.76
C ILE A 515 17.90 -1.36 -18.24
N ILE A 516 17.04 -0.54 -17.64
CA ILE A 516 16.70 -0.60 -16.21
C ILE A 516 15.34 -1.28 -16.10
N LEU A 517 15.31 -2.43 -15.45
CA LEU A 517 14.08 -3.12 -15.09
C LEU A 517 13.62 -2.66 -13.72
N SER A 518 12.35 -2.32 -13.61
CA SER A 518 11.72 -1.93 -12.36
C SER A 518 11.12 -3.14 -11.64
N ASP A 519 11.06 -3.06 -10.31
CA ASP A 519 10.30 -4.02 -9.51
C ASP A 519 8.85 -4.08 -10.01
N ASN A 520 8.30 -5.28 -10.08
CA ASN A 520 6.93 -5.58 -10.56
C ASN A 520 6.66 -5.31 -12.05
N GLN A 521 7.66 -4.90 -12.84
CA GLN A 521 7.49 -4.73 -14.29
C GLN A 521 7.13 -6.07 -14.95
N GLU A 522 6.09 -6.06 -15.79
CA GLU A 522 5.71 -7.19 -16.64
C GLU A 522 6.02 -6.85 -18.11
N GLY A 523 5.92 -7.82 -19.02
CA GLY A 523 6.19 -7.64 -20.45
C GLY A 523 7.65 -7.90 -20.86
N VAL A 524 8.48 -8.42 -19.94
CA VAL A 524 9.90 -8.67 -20.17
C VAL A 524 10.15 -10.17 -20.35
N SER A 525 10.74 -10.56 -21.47
CA SER A 525 11.17 -11.94 -21.76
C SER A 525 12.65 -11.99 -22.14
N PHE A 526 13.28 -13.15 -22.06
CA PHE A 526 14.65 -13.32 -22.56
C PHE A 526 14.76 -13.03 -24.05
N LYS A 527 13.69 -13.28 -24.82
CA LYS A 527 13.62 -12.89 -26.23
C LYS A 527 13.76 -11.37 -26.38
N MET A 528 12.96 -10.59 -25.66
CA MET A 528 13.08 -9.12 -25.66
C MET A 528 14.49 -8.66 -25.26
N LEU A 529 15.08 -9.29 -24.23
CA LEU A 529 16.35 -8.85 -23.67
C LEU A 529 17.57 -9.25 -24.51
N PHE A 530 17.54 -10.41 -25.17
CA PHE A 530 18.75 -11.02 -25.71
C PHE A 530 18.68 -11.35 -27.21
N ALA A 531 17.49 -11.46 -27.82
CA ALA A 531 17.35 -11.93 -29.20
C ALA A 531 18.17 -11.13 -30.21
N ALA A 532 18.09 -9.80 -30.17
CA ALA A 532 18.82 -8.94 -31.10
C ALA A 532 20.35 -9.07 -30.96
N TYR A 533 20.83 -9.34 -29.74
CA TYR A 533 22.26 -9.38 -29.41
C TYR A 533 22.89 -10.75 -29.66
N LEU A 534 22.09 -11.81 -29.60
CA LEU A 534 22.56 -13.19 -29.78
C LEU A 534 22.25 -13.75 -31.17
N LYS A 535 21.56 -12.98 -32.02
CA LYS A 535 21.32 -13.35 -33.41
C LYS A 535 22.64 -13.66 -34.13
N GLU A 536 22.66 -14.75 -34.90
CA GLU A 536 23.81 -15.26 -35.66
C GLU A 536 25.02 -15.71 -34.82
N ALA A 537 24.95 -15.68 -33.47
CA ALA A 537 26.04 -16.15 -32.62
C ALA A 537 26.09 -17.68 -32.59
N THR A 538 27.29 -18.25 -32.77
CA THR A 538 27.54 -19.70 -32.67
C THR A 538 28.32 -20.10 -31.43
N GLU A 539 29.04 -19.17 -30.80
CA GLU A 539 29.77 -19.42 -29.56
C GLU A 539 29.30 -18.41 -28.52
N ILE A 540 28.72 -18.92 -27.44
CA ILE A 540 28.13 -18.13 -26.36
C ILE A 540 28.69 -18.60 -25.03
N LYS A 541 29.16 -17.65 -24.22
CA LYS A 541 29.62 -17.89 -22.86
C LYS A 541 28.69 -17.18 -21.87
N LEU A 542 27.95 -17.95 -21.09
CA LEU A 542 27.11 -17.49 -19.99
C LEU A 542 27.87 -17.64 -18.68
N VAL A 543 28.05 -16.54 -17.96
CA VAL A 543 28.62 -16.53 -16.61
C VAL A 543 27.52 -16.10 -15.66
N ASP A 544 27.06 -17.01 -14.80
CA ASP A 544 26.06 -16.73 -13.76
C ASP A 544 26.33 -17.62 -12.53
N PRO A 545 26.90 -17.07 -11.44
CA PRO A 545 27.30 -17.85 -10.27
C PRO A 545 26.14 -18.31 -9.38
N TYR A 546 24.88 -18.04 -9.77
CA TYR A 546 23.71 -18.32 -8.95
C TYR A 546 22.73 -19.29 -9.62
N ILE A 547 23.12 -20.13 -10.57
CA ILE A 547 22.26 -21.21 -11.08
C ILE A 547 22.36 -22.42 -10.15
N ARG A 548 21.51 -22.44 -9.11
CA ARG A 548 21.61 -23.39 -7.97
C ARG A 548 20.31 -24.11 -7.64
N TYR A 549 19.17 -23.45 -7.83
CA TYR A 549 17.86 -23.93 -7.46
C TYR A 549 17.04 -24.35 -8.69
N PRO A 550 16.05 -25.25 -8.55
CA PRO A 550 15.26 -25.75 -9.68
C PRO A 550 14.64 -24.66 -10.57
N HIS A 551 14.21 -23.54 -10.00
CA HIS A 551 13.66 -22.43 -10.79
C HIS A 551 14.72 -21.71 -11.64
N GLN A 552 15.98 -21.69 -11.22
CA GLN A 552 17.09 -21.07 -11.97
C GLN A 552 17.51 -21.96 -13.14
N PHE A 553 17.50 -23.29 -12.97
CA PHE A 553 17.67 -24.23 -14.08
C PHE A 553 16.56 -24.11 -15.13
N ARG A 554 15.31 -23.87 -14.72
CA ARG A 554 14.23 -23.57 -15.67
C ARG A 554 14.49 -22.30 -16.47
N LEU A 555 15.09 -21.27 -15.86
CA LEU A 555 15.50 -20.06 -16.57
C LEU A 555 16.65 -20.36 -17.54
N LEU A 556 17.61 -21.19 -17.16
CA LEU A 556 18.65 -21.65 -18.10
C LEU A 556 18.05 -22.40 -19.30
N LEU A 557 17.07 -23.28 -19.08
CA LEU A 557 16.34 -23.96 -20.15
C LEU A 557 15.59 -22.97 -21.05
N GLU A 558 14.94 -21.95 -20.47
CA GLU A 558 14.28 -20.90 -21.24
C GLU A 558 15.29 -20.09 -22.09
N PHE A 559 16.48 -19.82 -21.55
CA PHE A 559 17.57 -19.20 -22.30
C PHE A 559 18.03 -20.09 -23.46
N CYS A 560 18.19 -21.40 -23.23
CA CYS A 560 18.53 -22.35 -24.30
C CYS A 560 17.42 -22.43 -25.36
N SER A 561 16.15 -22.41 -24.95
CA SER A 561 15.00 -22.36 -25.87
C SER A 561 15.06 -21.12 -26.76
N LEU A 562 15.45 -19.97 -26.23
CA LEU A 562 15.66 -18.77 -27.03
C LEU A 562 16.79 -18.97 -28.06
N LEU A 563 17.92 -19.56 -27.67
CA LEU A 563 19.02 -19.81 -28.61
C LEU A 563 18.58 -20.74 -29.75
N ALA A 564 17.80 -21.77 -29.43
CA ALA A 564 17.21 -22.66 -30.43
C ALA A 564 16.25 -21.94 -31.38
N GLU A 565 15.50 -20.92 -30.91
CA GLU A 565 14.65 -20.08 -31.76
C GLU A 565 15.44 -19.13 -32.69
N LEU A 566 16.65 -18.73 -32.29
CA LEU A 566 17.45 -17.72 -33.02
C LEU A 566 18.37 -18.31 -34.09
N LYS A 567 18.73 -19.59 -33.97
CA LYS A 567 19.59 -20.28 -34.93
C LYS A 567 18.79 -20.78 -36.13
N GLU A 568 19.48 -20.97 -37.25
CA GLU A 568 18.93 -21.71 -38.37
C GLU A 568 18.90 -23.23 -38.07
N GLU A 569 18.09 -23.99 -38.80
CA GLU A 569 17.92 -25.45 -38.55
C GLU A 569 19.25 -26.22 -38.66
N ASP A 570 20.13 -25.84 -39.58
CA ASP A 570 21.42 -26.47 -39.87
C ASP A 570 22.60 -25.91 -39.05
N GLN A 571 22.35 -24.93 -38.19
CA GLN A 571 23.36 -24.30 -37.37
C GLN A 571 23.43 -24.96 -35.97
N GLU A 572 24.64 -25.13 -35.45
CA GLU A 572 24.88 -25.56 -34.07
C GLU A 572 25.43 -24.39 -33.23
N ILE A 573 25.09 -24.38 -31.94
CA ILE A 573 25.57 -23.39 -30.97
C ILE A 573 26.39 -24.10 -29.89
N ASN A 574 27.59 -23.60 -29.63
CA ASN A 574 28.39 -23.96 -28.46
C ASN A 574 28.08 -23.00 -27.31
N LEU A 575 27.51 -23.51 -26.23
CA LEU A 575 27.15 -22.76 -25.03
C LEU A 575 28.05 -23.19 -23.85
N GLU A 576 28.95 -22.31 -23.42
CA GLU A 576 29.74 -22.50 -22.21
C GLU A 576 29.05 -21.82 -21.02
N VAL A 577 28.67 -22.57 -19.99
CA VAL A 577 28.01 -22.06 -18.77
C VAL A 577 28.95 -22.14 -17.57
N ILE A 578 29.30 -20.99 -16.99
CA ILE A 578 30.10 -20.93 -15.77
C ILE A 578 29.19 -20.58 -14.58
N SER A 579 29.14 -21.47 -13.60
CA SER A 579 28.35 -21.28 -12.38
C SER A 579 29.07 -21.77 -11.12
N TRP A 580 28.39 -21.74 -9.97
CA TRP A 580 28.92 -22.22 -8.70
C TRP A 580 27.81 -22.55 -7.70
N ASN A 581 28.04 -23.52 -6.83
CA ASN A 581 27.23 -23.81 -5.65
C ASN A 581 28.12 -24.21 -4.45
N GLU A 582 27.58 -24.13 -3.24
CA GLU A 582 28.29 -24.55 -2.02
C GLU A 582 28.83 -25.99 -2.15
N PRO A 583 30.01 -26.29 -1.59
CA PRO A 583 30.58 -27.63 -1.62
C PRO A 583 29.61 -28.71 -1.09
N ASP A 584 29.93 -29.97 -1.39
CA ASP A 584 29.21 -31.16 -0.95
C ASP A 584 27.92 -31.46 -1.77
N GLU A 585 26.85 -31.90 -1.10
CA GLU A 585 25.67 -32.49 -1.73
C GLU A 585 24.97 -31.55 -2.74
N LYS A 586 24.93 -30.26 -2.43
CA LYS A 586 24.33 -29.23 -3.31
C LYS A 586 25.11 -29.03 -4.61
N LEU A 587 26.44 -29.14 -4.55
CA LEU A 587 27.28 -29.05 -5.74
C LEU A 587 27.04 -30.25 -6.66
N ASN A 588 26.96 -31.46 -6.09
CA ASN A 588 26.67 -32.67 -6.84
C ASN A 588 25.29 -32.62 -7.49
N GLU A 589 24.26 -32.18 -6.76
CA GLU A 589 22.91 -31.97 -7.30
C GLU A 589 22.91 -30.96 -8.46
N SER A 590 23.68 -29.87 -8.33
CA SER A 590 23.80 -28.88 -9.41
C SER A 590 24.46 -29.46 -10.65
N ILE A 591 25.53 -30.26 -10.49
CA ILE A 591 26.22 -30.95 -11.58
C ILE A 591 25.28 -31.91 -12.30
N GLU A 592 24.48 -32.69 -11.55
CA GLU A 592 23.47 -33.58 -12.14
C GLU A 592 22.42 -32.80 -12.94
N ASN A 593 21.88 -31.71 -12.38
CA ASN A 593 20.93 -30.86 -13.09
C ASN A 593 21.53 -30.24 -14.37
N PHE A 594 22.80 -29.80 -14.35
CA PHE A 594 23.48 -29.29 -15.55
C PHE A 594 23.66 -30.35 -16.63
N LYS A 595 23.95 -31.60 -16.26
CA LYS A 595 24.01 -32.72 -17.22
C LYS A 595 22.65 -32.97 -17.85
N GLU A 596 21.59 -33.02 -17.04
CA GLU A 596 20.23 -33.22 -17.55
C GLU A 596 19.83 -32.08 -18.52
N VAL A 597 20.16 -30.83 -18.19
CA VAL A 597 19.94 -29.70 -19.10
C VAL A 597 20.74 -29.87 -20.40
N ALA A 598 22.04 -30.17 -20.33
CA ALA A 598 22.88 -30.35 -21.51
C ALA A 598 22.38 -31.47 -22.44
N GLU A 599 21.98 -32.62 -21.87
CA GLU A 599 21.38 -33.73 -22.61
C GLU A 599 20.04 -33.32 -23.26
N SER A 600 19.20 -32.56 -22.56
CA SER A 600 17.88 -32.16 -23.05
C SER A 600 17.93 -31.16 -24.22
N VAL A 601 18.98 -30.35 -24.33
CA VAL A 601 19.11 -29.32 -25.38
C VAL A 601 19.99 -29.76 -26.55
N PHE A 602 20.65 -30.92 -26.45
CA PHE A 602 21.53 -31.44 -27.49
C PHE A 602 20.81 -31.65 -28.82
N ASP A 603 19.63 -32.28 -28.79
CA ASP A 603 18.81 -32.52 -30.00
C ASP A 603 18.25 -31.23 -30.62
N LEU A 604 18.35 -30.10 -29.90
CA LEU A 604 18.04 -28.76 -30.42
C LEU A 604 19.26 -28.11 -31.10
N GLY A 605 20.39 -28.81 -31.26
CA GLY A 605 21.62 -28.27 -31.85
C GLY A 605 22.40 -27.34 -30.91
N ILE A 606 22.24 -27.49 -29.59
CA ILE A 606 22.96 -26.72 -28.59
C ILE A 606 23.93 -27.65 -27.84
N HIS A 607 25.23 -27.48 -28.10
CA HIS A 607 26.30 -28.16 -27.38
C HIS A 607 26.64 -27.37 -26.12
N MET A 608 26.06 -27.79 -25.00
CA MET A 608 26.27 -27.12 -23.72
C MET A 608 27.39 -27.78 -22.91
N GLU A 609 28.41 -27.00 -22.58
CA GLU A 609 29.43 -27.35 -21.59
C GLU A 609 29.26 -26.48 -20.34
N TYR A 610 29.63 -26.99 -19.17
CA TYR A 610 29.55 -26.22 -17.93
C TYR A 610 30.82 -26.36 -17.07
N ASP A 611 31.15 -25.30 -16.35
CA ASP A 611 32.26 -25.24 -15.39
C ASP A 611 31.77 -24.70 -14.03
N MET A 612 32.19 -25.36 -12.95
CA MET A 612 31.84 -24.99 -11.57
C MET A 612 33.00 -24.23 -10.92
N ASN A 613 32.95 -22.91 -10.95
CA ASN A 613 34.05 -22.03 -10.54
C ASN A 613 33.69 -21.15 -9.33
N PRO A 614 34.28 -21.41 -8.15
CA PRO A 614 33.98 -20.65 -6.91
C PRO A 614 34.41 -19.19 -6.94
N ASN A 615 35.33 -18.81 -7.85
CA ASN A 615 35.92 -17.48 -7.89
C ASN A 615 35.16 -16.50 -8.81
N VAL A 616 34.01 -16.92 -9.33
CA VAL A 616 33.20 -16.12 -10.24
C VAL A 616 32.13 -15.36 -9.47
N HIS A 617 32.15 -14.04 -9.64
CA HIS A 617 31.14 -13.14 -9.06
C HIS A 617 30.41 -12.31 -10.13
N ASP A 618 31.08 -12.08 -11.26
CA ASP A 618 30.52 -11.36 -12.40
C ASP A 618 29.39 -12.16 -13.05
N ARG A 619 28.44 -11.44 -13.64
CA ARG A 619 27.31 -12.00 -14.38
C ARG A 619 27.31 -11.41 -15.79
N SER A 620 27.49 -12.26 -16.80
CA SER A 620 27.52 -11.78 -18.18
C SER A 620 27.23 -12.85 -19.21
N ILE A 621 26.71 -12.44 -20.36
CA ILE A 621 26.66 -13.24 -21.58
C ILE A 621 27.66 -12.64 -22.57
N ARG A 622 28.51 -13.47 -23.18
CA ARG A 622 29.41 -13.05 -24.27
C ARG A 622 29.12 -13.89 -25.50
N ALA A 623 29.05 -13.25 -26.66
CA ALA A 623 28.83 -13.90 -27.93
C ALA A 623 29.96 -13.57 -28.92
N ASN A 624 30.35 -14.54 -29.76
CA ASN A 624 31.39 -14.36 -30.77
C ASN A 624 31.03 -13.36 -31.88
N ASN A 625 29.77 -12.94 -31.96
CA ASN A 625 29.33 -11.86 -32.85
C ASN A 625 29.72 -10.45 -32.33
N GLY A 626 30.48 -10.35 -31.23
CA GLY A 626 31.04 -9.11 -30.69
C GLY A 626 30.18 -8.44 -29.61
N TRP A 627 29.16 -9.10 -29.07
CA TRP A 627 28.34 -8.56 -27.99
C TRP A 627 28.71 -9.13 -26.63
N LYS A 628 28.76 -8.25 -25.62
CA LYS A 628 28.79 -8.60 -24.20
C LYS A 628 27.61 -7.95 -23.49
N ILE A 629 26.86 -8.75 -22.76
CA ILE A 629 25.70 -8.34 -21.97
C ILE A 629 26.07 -8.52 -20.49
N ILE A 630 26.04 -7.44 -19.72
CA ILE A 630 26.27 -7.46 -18.27
C ILE A 630 24.92 -7.55 -17.58
N LEU A 631 24.77 -8.49 -16.64
CA LEU A 631 23.49 -8.79 -16.00
C LEU A 631 23.54 -8.43 -14.51
N GLY A 632 22.70 -7.49 -14.07
CA GLY A 632 22.65 -7.09 -12.66
C GLY A 632 22.31 -8.25 -11.71
N ARG A 633 21.44 -9.19 -12.14
CA ARG A 633 20.99 -10.35 -11.34
C ARG A 633 21.25 -11.72 -11.97
N GLY A 634 21.95 -11.78 -13.09
CA GLY A 634 22.04 -13.00 -13.88
C GLY A 634 20.73 -13.29 -14.60
N LEU A 635 20.37 -14.56 -14.77
CA LEU A 635 19.10 -14.97 -15.37
C LEU A 635 17.91 -14.84 -14.41
N ASP A 636 18.13 -14.81 -13.09
CA ASP A 636 17.07 -14.73 -12.05
C ASP A 636 16.50 -13.31 -11.85
N ILE A 637 15.90 -12.79 -12.92
CA ILE A 637 15.27 -11.46 -12.97
C ILE A 637 13.79 -11.47 -12.59
N TYR A 638 13.16 -12.63 -12.38
CA TYR A 638 11.72 -12.74 -12.15
C TYR A 638 11.36 -12.97 -10.68
N LEU A 639 10.22 -12.44 -10.24
CA LEU A 639 9.56 -12.80 -9.01
C LEU A 639 8.86 -14.15 -9.14
N LYS A 640 8.77 -14.88 -8.02
CA LYS A 640 8.03 -16.13 -7.95
C LYS A 640 6.54 -15.87 -8.25
N PRO A 641 5.93 -16.55 -9.25
CA PRO A 641 4.51 -16.42 -9.53
C PRO A 641 3.62 -16.79 -8.33
N GLU A 642 2.46 -16.15 -8.25
CA GLU A 642 1.48 -16.40 -7.17
C GLU A 642 0.66 -17.66 -7.42
N GLY A 643 0.48 -18.47 -6.37
CA GLY A 643 -0.34 -19.69 -6.43
C GLY A 643 0.34 -20.87 -7.13
N ARG A 644 -0.39 -21.99 -7.23
CA ARG A 644 0.13 -23.25 -7.81
C ARG A 644 0.01 -23.33 -9.33
N PHE A 645 -0.98 -22.65 -9.91
CA PHE A 645 -1.28 -22.67 -11.33
C PHE A 645 -1.37 -21.23 -11.81
N ASN A 646 -0.23 -20.68 -12.25
CA ASN A 646 -0.16 -19.30 -12.73
C ASN A 646 0.16 -19.26 -14.21
N ILE A 647 -0.49 -18.39 -14.97
CA ILE A 647 -0.18 -18.20 -16.40
C ILE A 647 1.25 -17.73 -16.62
N ALA A 648 1.83 -17.02 -15.64
CA ALA A 648 3.21 -16.58 -15.66
C ALA A 648 4.24 -17.74 -15.56
N ASP A 649 3.80 -18.95 -15.19
CA ASP A 649 4.66 -20.15 -15.27
C ASP A 649 4.84 -20.63 -16.72
N VAL A 650 3.95 -20.22 -17.63
CA VAL A 650 3.94 -20.63 -19.04
C VAL A 650 4.32 -19.47 -19.97
N MET A 651 3.94 -18.23 -19.61
CA MET A 651 4.19 -17.03 -20.40
C MET A 651 5.19 -16.10 -19.69
N PRO A 652 6.47 -16.07 -20.12
CA PRO A 652 7.51 -15.20 -19.57
C PRO A 652 7.10 -13.75 -19.37
N GLU A 653 6.39 -13.17 -20.34
CA GLU A 653 5.97 -11.76 -20.36
C GLU A 653 4.91 -11.44 -19.31
N LYS A 654 4.32 -12.45 -18.66
CA LYS A 654 3.38 -12.28 -17.53
C LYS A 654 4.08 -12.37 -16.18
N ARG A 655 5.36 -12.70 -16.11
CA ARG A 655 6.13 -12.67 -14.87
C ARG A 655 6.48 -11.24 -14.50
N LYS A 656 6.35 -10.94 -13.22
CA LYS A 656 6.80 -9.67 -12.63
C LYS A 656 8.32 -9.72 -12.42
N CYS A 657 9.03 -8.65 -12.75
CA CYS A 657 10.48 -8.56 -12.61
C CYS A 657 10.89 -8.11 -11.21
N LYS A 658 12.12 -8.46 -10.83
CA LYS A 658 12.90 -7.86 -9.74
C LYS A 658 13.69 -6.70 -10.34
N ALA A 659 13.81 -5.59 -9.60
CA ALA A 659 14.60 -4.45 -10.08
C ALA A 659 16.06 -4.86 -10.37
N CYS A 660 16.53 -4.55 -11.58
CA CYS A 660 17.91 -4.79 -12.00
C CYS A 660 18.29 -4.02 -13.26
N GLU A 661 19.60 -3.90 -13.48
CA GLU A 661 20.16 -3.29 -14.68
C GLU A 661 20.72 -4.35 -15.63
N ILE A 662 20.56 -4.14 -16.94
CA ILE A 662 21.21 -4.93 -17.99
C ILE A 662 21.95 -3.95 -18.92
N THR A 663 23.25 -4.18 -19.12
CA THR A 663 24.10 -3.31 -19.95
C THR A 663 24.59 -4.06 -21.18
N TYR A 664 24.44 -3.47 -22.35
CA TYR A 664 24.85 -4.03 -23.65
C TYR A 664 26.09 -3.31 -24.17
N ILE A 665 27.14 -4.06 -24.45
CA ILE A 665 28.45 -3.53 -24.87
C ILE A 665 28.87 -4.24 -26.16
N ARG A 666 29.33 -3.45 -27.13
CA ARG A 666 30.02 -3.96 -28.32
C ARG A 666 31.51 -4.09 -28.01
N GLN A 667 32.07 -5.27 -28.20
CA GLN A 667 33.49 -5.58 -27.99
C GLN A 667 34.30 -5.47 -29.27
#